data_AF-A0A2V3IL66-F1
#
_entry.id   AF-A0A2V3IL66-F1
#
_cell.length_a   1.000
_cell.length_b   1.000
_cell.length_c   1.000
_cell.angle_alpha   90.00
_cell.angle_beta   90.00
_cell.angle_gamma   90.00
#
_symmetry.space_group_name_H-M   'P 1'
#
loop_
_entity.id
_entity.type
_entity.pdbx_description
1 polymer ?
#
loop_
_entity_poly.entity_id
_entity_poly.type
_entity_poly.pdbx_seq_one_letter_code
_entity_poly.pdbx_strand_id
1 'polypeptide(L)'
;MKSTPKPPVCQFLPAPAPPRRKKRRSSSTPLPLKHIPPSPSPSSNFSLASLTSLTSFATLKSPTAIKLFSHSSLFLSRSLRNLARKTPVVFVLVLPVLLLFVLELPWRLFPSQPYEPLRHFHRQLAPSNSTFLTPDHIRPGISIVACCMNRHGTLQHVLSDWRQVDNVSEIVIVDWSSDPPLRPSIADALRSDSRIRLLRVDSEAAWVLSRAYNLAMRSASFDTIIRTDCDYSLHKHFVSAHPMRQRTFYAGNYNAARNENEVHLNGAVFIRRADVLDIGGYDERIQTYGWDDEDLYTRLAQSGLQKQNISYDHISHVPHPDKERAQKDVSFVQVEIDLNSLLLKQLPKWNSSVMTHLTRQWAVTEQLDEQYTVLHAVSRPRALKDLVSEQRRDEAWNTALGQRLANDYAIPWDIMVTMSAEQKRVLLSRLNGRMSHRSDSRPTRVLFAHVMHGLGNRLRALASAMAFANATDRELVLIWEKDAHIAADFDELFEDDMVVMKQFKPKWPFKGYDRYDKSWLSFEMYNYMEMEGQGAVKGQLIADEADKHMYFKSAYVMEADARLTDWESSNRMLRSLRAVKEVREAVEGFEKQGLSSMVGVHIRDRTLDRDISNVKFDAEYGSAASREMEFWRRKSGYRRFVKEMQRVVASDSTARFFVATDTVEVLQRLQEQFGRKVVWMRRDCDGRDGRCVRFALVDMMCLARSRELWGSNWSSFTEAASRLGGKKARLAGVDFAKE
;
A
#
# COMPACT_ATOMS: atom_id res chain seq x y z
N MET A 1 -51.65 -18.97 26.83
CA MET A 1 -50.24 -19.16 26.38
C MET A 1 -49.59 -17.78 26.32
N LYS A 2 -48.41 -17.66 26.91
CA LYS A 2 -47.75 -16.40 27.30
C LYS A 2 -47.11 -15.70 26.09
N SER A 3 -47.44 -14.43 25.86
CA SER A 3 -46.66 -13.50 25.02
C SER A 3 -45.66 -12.76 25.90
N THR A 4 -44.36 -12.93 25.65
CA THR A 4 -43.27 -12.23 26.32
C THR A 4 -43.20 -10.75 25.90
N PRO A 5 -42.99 -9.79 26.82
CA PRO A 5 -42.83 -8.38 26.47
C PRO A 5 -41.40 -8.04 26.02
N LYS A 6 -41.28 -7.20 24.99
CA LYS A 6 -40.03 -6.57 24.55
C LYS A 6 -39.45 -5.66 25.65
N PRO A 7 -38.11 -5.57 25.81
CA PRO A 7 -37.50 -4.67 26.78
C PRO A 7 -37.56 -3.20 26.31
N PRO A 8 -37.58 -2.21 27.24
CA PRO A 8 -37.74 -0.80 26.91
C PRO A 8 -36.42 -0.20 26.38
N VAL A 9 -36.52 0.51 25.26
CA VAL A 9 -35.47 1.36 24.68
C VAL A 9 -35.33 2.61 25.54
N CYS A 10 -34.20 2.80 26.23
CA CYS A 10 -33.87 4.06 26.89
C CYS A 10 -33.37 5.07 25.85
N GLN A 11 -34.24 5.99 25.44
CA GLN A 11 -33.86 7.21 24.74
C GLN A 11 -33.02 8.10 25.68
N PHE A 12 -31.78 8.40 25.30
CA PHE A 12 -31.16 9.65 25.73
C PHE A 12 -31.91 10.77 25.02
N LEU A 13 -32.45 11.73 25.78
CA LEU A 13 -33.21 12.85 25.24
C LEU A 13 -32.36 13.59 24.18
N PRO A 14 -32.87 13.77 22.94
CA PRO A 14 -32.25 14.70 22.01
C PRO A 14 -32.42 16.13 22.55
N ALA A 15 -31.39 16.98 22.35
CA ALA A 15 -31.47 18.39 22.67
C ALA A 15 -32.67 19.04 21.93
N PRO A 16 -33.41 19.97 22.56
CA PRO A 16 -34.59 20.55 21.95
C PRO A 16 -34.21 21.43 20.75
N ALA A 17 -34.88 21.21 19.62
CA ALA A 17 -34.74 22.03 18.42
C ALA A 17 -35.10 23.51 18.70
N PRO A 18 -34.39 24.50 18.12
CA PRO A 18 -34.72 25.90 18.31
C PRO A 18 -36.06 26.26 17.61
N PRO A 19 -36.82 27.23 18.15
CA PRO A 19 -38.16 27.54 17.65
C PRO A 19 -38.12 28.17 16.26
N ARG A 20 -38.97 27.66 15.36
CA ARG A 20 -39.25 28.21 14.02
C ARG A 20 -39.69 29.67 14.12
N ARG A 21 -38.88 30.60 13.59
CA ARG A 21 -39.30 32.00 13.37
C ARG A 21 -40.34 32.05 12.25
N LYS A 22 -41.51 32.61 12.58
CA LYS A 22 -42.61 32.91 11.65
C LYS A 22 -42.13 33.86 10.54
N LYS A 23 -42.50 33.52 9.30
CA LYS A 23 -42.40 34.38 8.11
C LYS A 23 -43.05 35.74 8.39
N ARG A 24 -42.29 36.82 8.21
CA ARG A 24 -42.83 38.17 7.97
C ARG A 24 -42.48 38.56 6.53
N ARG A 25 -43.52 38.77 5.73
CA ARG A 25 -43.45 39.42 4.41
C ARG A 25 -43.07 40.89 4.62
N SER A 26 -42.13 41.41 3.83
CA SER A 26 -42.17 42.80 3.38
C SER A 26 -41.46 42.91 2.03
N SER A 27 -42.07 43.73 1.20
CA SER A 27 -41.87 43.96 -0.21
C SER A 27 -40.76 44.96 -0.53
N SER A 28 -40.48 45.05 -1.84
CA SER A 28 -40.18 46.23 -2.66
C SER A 28 -38.72 46.73 -2.85
N THR A 29 -38.27 46.50 -4.09
CA THR A 29 -37.56 47.38 -5.06
C THR A 29 -36.01 47.51 -5.06
N PRO A 30 -35.38 47.68 -6.26
CA PRO A 30 -33.96 47.41 -6.50
C PRO A 30 -33.09 48.63 -6.88
N LEU A 31 -31.78 48.34 -7.08
CA LEU A 31 -30.70 49.09 -7.80
C LEU A 31 -29.79 50.05 -6.98
N PRO A 32 -28.56 50.40 -7.45
CA PRO A 32 -27.76 49.86 -8.57
C PRO A 32 -26.25 49.60 -8.26
N LEU A 33 -25.61 48.99 -9.27
CA LEU A 33 -24.18 48.82 -9.54
C LEU A 33 -23.27 50.01 -9.19
N LYS A 34 -22.06 49.72 -8.70
CA LYS A 34 -20.90 50.61 -8.81
C LYS A 34 -19.65 49.86 -9.29
N HIS A 35 -18.93 50.58 -10.15
CA HIS A 35 -17.79 50.23 -10.96
C HIS A 35 -16.55 49.72 -10.20
N ILE A 36 -15.84 48.79 -10.84
CA ILE A 36 -14.46 48.39 -10.55
C ILE A 36 -13.57 48.93 -11.69
N PRO A 37 -12.50 49.71 -11.42
CA PRO A 37 -11.44 49.98 -12.38
C PRO A 37 -10.28 48.97 -12.29
N PRO A 38 -9.40 48.89 -13.31
CA PRO A 38 -8.67 47.68 -13.66
C PRO A 38 -7.30 47.52 -12.97
N SER A 39 -6.85 46.27 -13.04
CA SER A 39 -5.52 45.73 -12.73
C SER A 39 -4.33 46.48 -13.33
N PRO A 40 -3.15 46.35 -12.70
CA PRO A 40 -1.89 46.33 -13.43
C PRO A 40 -1.18 44.96 -13.32
N SER A 41 -0.77 44.45 -14.48
CA SER A 41 0.39 43.56 -14.63
C SER A 41 1.68 44.29 -14.23
N PRO A 42 2.79 43.60 -13.87
CA PRO A 42 3.82 43.43 -14.91
C PRO A 42 4.69 42.15 -14.84
N SER A 43 5.13 41.80 -16.04
CA SER A 43 6.39 41.18 -16.51
C SER A 43 7.44 40.60 -15.55
N SER A 44 7.99 39.49 -16.06
CA SER A 44 9.31 38.86 -15.88
C SER A 44 10.53 39.79 -15.75
N ASN A 45 11.51 39.40 -14.92
CA ASN A 45 12.87 39.07 -15.39
C ASN A 45 13.79 38.48 -14.29
N PHE A 46 14.66 37.60 -14.75
CA PHE A 46 15.73 36.86 -14.06
C PHE A 46 16.86 37.74 -13.49
N SER A 47 17.52 37.26 -12.42
CA SER A 47 18.98 37.38 -12.25
C SER A 47 19.52 36.30 -11.31
N LEU A 48 20.59 35.62 -11.74
CA LEU A 48 21.47 34.78 -10.94
C LEU A 48 22.34 35.62 -9.99
N ALA A 49 22.71 35.06 -8.83
CA ALA A 49 24.03 35.21 -8.21
C ALA A 49 24.24 34.17 -7.10
N SER A 50 25.48 33.69 -7.02
CA SER A 50 25.96 32.50 -6.32
C SER A 50 26.49 32.77 -4.90
N LEU A 51 26.42 31.71 -4.06
CA LEU A 51 27.42 31.21 -3.08
C LEU A 51 28.26 32.19 -2.24
N THR A 52 28.16 32.04 -0.91
CA THR A 52 29.34 31.83 -0.04
C THR A 52 28.99 31.12 1.29
N SER A 53 29.76 30.06 1.53
CA SER A 53 30.17 29.36 2.77
C SER A 53 29.95 30.04 4.14
N LEU A 54 29.62 29.23 5.16
CA LEU A 54 30.24 29.31 6.48
C LEU A 54 30.20 27.96 7.21
N THR A 55 31.38 27.35 7.30
CA THR A 55 31.73 26.20 8.15
C THR A 55 32.08 26.66 9.56
N SER A 56 31.63 25.92 10.58
CA SER A 56 32.31 25.81 11.88
C SER A 56 31.73 24.65 12.66
N PHE A 57 32.56 23.68 13.09
CA PHE A 57 32.69 23.31 14.49
C PHE A 57 33.92 22.41 14.74
N ALA A 58 34.43 22.56 15.96
CA ALA A 58 35.75 22.23 16.45
C ALA A 58 36.09 20.74 16.60
N THR A 59 37.40 20.50 16.54
CA THR A 59 38.16 19.32 16.96
C THR A 59 38.33 19.21 18.48
N LEU A 60 38.36 17.99 19.03
CA LEU A 60 39.15 17.60 20.24
C LEU A 60 39.47 16.09 20.23
N LYS A 61 40.73 15.75 20.55
CA LYS A 61 41.40 14.41 20.55
C LYS A 61 41.18 13.70 21.92
N SER A 62 40.73 12.43 21.98
CA SER A 62 41.43 11.13 22.27
C SER A 62 42.07 10.96 23.69
N PRO A 63 42.44 9.75 24.19
CA PRO A 63 41.92 8.36 24.02
C PRO A 63 41.86 7.52 25.34
N THR A 64 41.19 6.35 25.34
CA THR A 64 41.57 5.17 26.18
C THR A 64 41.02 3.87 25.57
N ALA A 65 41.75 2.77 25.73
CA ALA A 65 41.71 1.61 24.85
C ALA A 65 41.31 0.27 25.54
N ILE A 66 40.87 -0.69 24.70
CA ILE A 66 41.06 -2.16 24.78
C ILE A 66 40.08 -3.05 25.60
N LYS A 67 39.20 -3.78 24.89
CA LYS A 67 39.07 -5.28 24.80
C LYS A 67 37.76 -5.65 24.06
N LEU A 68 37.81 -6.12 22.81
CA LEU A 68 37.78 -7.55 22.39
C LEU A 68 36.55 -8.34 22.87
N PHE A 69 35.56 -8.57 22.00
CA PHE A 69 35.32 -9.87 21.33
C PHE A 69 34.14 -9.80 20.35
N SER A 70 34.29 -10.53 19.25
CA SER A 70 33.34 -10.80 18.18
C SER A 70 32.21 -11.73 18.65
N HIS A 71 31.00 -11.56 18.12
CA HIS A 71 30.30 -12.61 17.35
C HIS A 71 28.96 -12.13 16.75
N SER A 72 28.86 -12.49 15.48
CA SER A 72 27.83 -12.41 14.46
C SER A 72 26.40 -12.84 14.86
N SER A 73 25.45 -12.09 14.32
CA SER A 73 24.33 -12.55 13.47
C SER A 73 23.38 -13.70 13.88
N LEU A 74 22.09 -13.43 13.62
CA LEU A 74 20.98 -14.32 13.25
C LEU A 74 20.13 -14.93 14.38
N PHE A 75 18.98 -14.31 14.59
CA PHE A 75 17.77 -14.94 15.13
C PHE A 75 16.76 -15.11 13.98
N LEU A 76 16.51 -16.36 13.58
CA LEU A 76 15.24 -16.76 12.97
C LEU A 76 14.69 -17.99 13.69
N SER A 77 13.39 -17.87 14.00
CA SER A 77 12.42 -18.92 14.33
C SER A 77 12.68 -19.87 15.51
N ARG A 78 11.94 -19.60 16.59
CA ARG A 78 11.50 -20.58 17.60
C ARG A 78 10.45 -21.52 16.97
N SER A 79 10.80 -22.77 16.80
CA SER A 79 9.86 -23.89 16.81
C SER A 79 10.53 -25.06 17.54
N LEU A 80 9.74 -25.77 18.34
CA LEU A 80 10.11 -26.99 19.09
C LEU A 80 10.89 -26.77 20.40
N ARG A 81 10.19 -26.15 21.37
CA ARG A 81 10.31 -26.55 22.78
C ARG A 81 9.26 -27.62 23.04
N ASN A 82 9.67 -28.87 23.25
CA ASN A 82 9.00 -29.77 24.20
C ASN A 82 9.88 -30.99 24.53
N LEU A 83 10.03 -31.17 25.85
CA LEU A 83 10.36 -32.39 26.59
C LEU A 83 11.78 -32.98 26.50
N ALA A 84 12.64 -32.47 27.38
CA ALA A 84 13.67 -33.27 28.06
C ALA A 84 13.16 -33.70 29.44
N ARG A 85 13.11 -35.01 29.71
CA ARG A 85 13.03 -35.61 31.05
C ARG A 85 13.71 -36.98 31.05
N LYS A 86 14.90 -37.07 31.65
CA LYS A 86 15.35 -38.05 32.67
C LYS A 86 16.89 -38.20 32.66
N THR A 87 17.45 -37.98 33.84
CA THR A 87 18.84 -38.08 34.35
C THR A 87 19.21 -39.54 34.74
N PRO A 88 20.42 -39.88 35.28
CA PRO A 88 21.81 -39.46 34.99
C PRO A 88 22.90 -40.61 35.07
N VAL A 89 24.19 -40.25 34.88
CA VAL A 89 25.49 -40.91 35.31
C VAL A 89 25.91 -42.24 34.59
N VAL A 90 27.16 -42.61 34.23
CA VAL A 90 28.53 -42.61 34.83
C VAL A 90 29.59 -43.00 33.76
N PHE A 91 30.75 -42.29 33.75
CA PHE A 91 32.17 -42.70 33.45
C PHE A 91 32.57 -43.37 32.11
N VAL A 92 33.78 -43.27 31.53
CA VAL A 92 35.03 -42.49 31.69
C VAL A 92 35.94 -42.80 30.48
N LEU A 93 36.80 -41.83 30.11
CA LEU A 93 38.08 -41.88 29.36
C LEU A 93 38.35 -43.03 28.36
N VAL A 94 38.65 -42.67 27.10
CA VAL A 94 39.90 -43.05 26.37
C VAL A 94 39.96 -42.36 24.99
N LEU A 95 41.07 -41.62 24.80
CA LEU A 95 41.79 -41.20 23.58
C LEU A 95 41.13 -40.43 22.40
N PRO A 96 41.71 -39.25 22.06
CA PRO A 96 41.61 -38.61 20.75
C PRO A 96 42.94 -38.71 19.96
N VAL A 97 43.10 -39.67 19.04
CA VAL A 97 44.17 -39.66 18.01
C VAL A 97 43.73 -40.54 16.84
N LEU A 98 43.26 -39.95 15.73
CA LEU A 98 43.25 -40.59 14.40
C LEU A 98 42.79 -39.60 13.33
N LEU A 99 43.59 -38.57 13.08
CA LEU A 99 43.58 -37.88 11.79
C LEU A 99 44.88 -37.13 11.62
N LEU A 100 45.94 -37.86 11.27
CA LEU A 100 47.16 -37.43 10.58
C LEU A 100 48.11 -38.64 10.51
N PHE A 101 48.79 -38.78 9.37
CA PHE A 101 49.77 -39.82 8.99
C PHE A 101 49.22 -41.14 8.45
N VAL A 102 49.39 -41.32 7.14
CA VAL A 102 50.10 -42.40 6.41
C VAL A 102 49.95 -42.03 4.93
N LEU A 103 50.88 -41.28 4.34
CA LEU A 103 52.22 -41.64 3.83
C LEU A 103 52.20 -42.02 2.34
N GLU A 104 53.17 -41.42 1.66
CA GLU A 104 53.50 -41.53 0.24
C GLU A 104 54.14 -42.89 -0.15
N LEU A 105 53.75 -43.40 -1.34
CA LEU A 105 54.56 -44.06 -2.41
C LEU A 105 55.39 -45.36 -2.08
N PRO A 106 55.94 -46.15 -3.05
CA PRO A 106 55.61 -46.40 -4.47
C PRO A 106 55.80 -47.91 -4.95
N TRP A 107 55.60 -48.15 -6.27
CA TRP A 107 56.04 -49.28 -7.14
C TRP A 107 55.14 -50.52 -7.42
N ARG A 108 54.68 -50.54 -8.68
CA ARG A 108 54.75 -51.60 -9.73
C ARG A 108 54.53 -53.08 -9.34
N LEU A 109 53.62 -53.76 -10.07
CA LEU A 109 53.93 -54.79 -11.09
C LEU A 109 52.65 -55.53 -11.62
N PHE A 110 52.52 -55.57 -12.96
CA PHE A 110 51.77 -56.50 -13.86
C PHE A 110 50.24 -56.30 -14.14
N PRO A 111 49.69 -56.73 -15.31
CA PRO A 111 49.73 -55.98 -16.58
C PRO A 111 48.41 -55.96 -17.42
N SER A 112 48.39 -55.13 -18.47
CA SER A 112 47.73 -55.27 -19.80
C SER A 112 46.21 -55.47 -19.95
N GLN A 113 45.48 -54.40 -20.31
CA GLN A 113 45.04 -54.09 -21.68
C GLN A 113 44.34 -52.71 -21.75
N PRO A 114 44.53 -51.91 -22.81
CA PRO A 114 43.97 -50.57 -22.91
C PRO A 114 42.57 -50.57 -23.55
N TYR A 115 41.61 -49.92 -22.88
CA TYR A 115 40.38 -49.43 -23.53
C TYR A 115 40.61 -47.95 -23.85
N GLU A 116 40.64 -47.60 -25.14
CA GLU A 116 40.72 -46.21 -25.59
C GLU A 116 39.47 -45.42 -25.16
N PRO A 117 39.60 -44.22 -24.56
CA PRO A 117 38.54 -43.25 -24.59
C PRO A 117 38.58 -42.52 -25.95
N LEU A 118 37.49 -42.68 -26.72
CA LEU A 118 37.15 -41.90 -27.90
C LEU A 118 37.50 -40.41 -27.69
N ARG A 119 38.53 -39.95 -28.40
CA ARG A 119 38.80 -38.52 -28.59
C ARG A 119 37.66 -37.92 -29.41
N HIS A 120 36.64 -37.38 -28.75
CA HIS A 120 35.80 -36.39 -29.41
C HIS A 120 36.63 -35.13 -29.61
N PHE A 121 36.89 -34.84 -30.88
CA PHE A 121 37.49 -33.61 -31.37
C PHE A 121 36.70 -32.39 -30.87
N HIS A 122 37.10 -31.80 -29.75
CA HIS A 122 36.78 -30.40 -29.48
C HIS A 122 37.65 -29.56 -30.41
N ARG A 123 37.07 -29.12 -31.53
CA ARG A 123 37.62 -28.02 -32.30
C ARG A 123 37.39 -26.76 -31.46
N GLN A 124 38.39 -26.39 -30.65
CA GLN A 124 38.46 -25.04 -30.07
C GLN A 124 38.55 -24.05 -31.24
N LEU A 125 37.40 -23.47 -31.61
CA LEU A 125 37.38 -22.27 -32.42
C LEU A 125 37.97 -21.14 -31.56
N ALA A 126 38.98 -20.46 -32.10
CA ALA A 126 39.38 -19.16 -31.57
C ALA A 126 38.14 -18.26 -31.45
N PRO A 127 38.07 -17.34 -30.46
CA PRO A 127 36.91 -16.47 -30.30
C PRO A 127 36.78 -15.55 -31.52
N SER A 128 36.01 -15.98 -32.52
CA SER A 128 35.58 -15.14 -33.62
C SER A 128 34.60 -14.14 -33.05
N ASN A 129 35.09 -12.93 -32.80
CA ASN A 129 34.32 -11.78 -32.33
C ASN A 129 33.30 -11.35 -33.40
N SER A 130 32.13 -11.97 -33.41
CA SER A 130 30.82 -11.30 -33.46
C SER A 130 29.73 -12.31 -33.87
N THR A 131 28.77 -12.53 -32.98
CA THR A 131 27.48 -13.19 -33.30
C THR A 131 26.58 -12.28 -34.15
N PHE A 132 27.03 -11.06 -34.45
CA PHE A 132 26.21 -9.97 -34.96
C PHE A 132 26.67 -9.61 -36.36
N LEU A 133 25.73 -9.66 -37.30
CA LEU A 133 25.96 -9.35 -38.70
C LEU A 133 26.34 -7.87 -38.84
N THR A 134 27.44 -7.61 -39.55
CA THR A 134 27.77 -6.25 -40.02
C THR A 134 26.73 -5.80 -41.05
N PRO A 135 26.53 -4.48 -41.26
CA PRO A 135 25.55 -3.97 -42.22
C PRO A 135 25.65 -4.60 -43.62
N ASP A 136 26.86 -4.95 -44.06
CA ASP A 136 27.13 -5.58 -45.36
C ASP A 136 26.56 -7.01 -45.51
N HIS A 137 26.13 -7.63 -44.40
CA HIS A 137 25.55 -8.98 -44.39
C HIS A 137 24.01 -8.98 -44.22
N ILE A 138 23.36 -7.82 -44.17
CA ILE A 138 21.90 -7.71 -44.06
C ILE A 138 21.26 -7.92 -45.44
N ARG A 139 20.30 -8.84 -45.52
CA ARG A 139 19.61 -9.22 -46.77
C ARG A 139 18.20 -8.61 -46.86
N PRO A 140 17.68 -8.32 -48.05
CA PRO A 140 16.26 -7.98 -48.21
C PRO A 140 15.37 -9.16 -47.82
N GLY A 141 14.37 -8.94 -46.95
CA GLY A 141 13.43 -9.98 -46.54
C GLY A 141 12.85 -9.75 -45.15
N ILE A 142 12.18 -10.77 -44.60
CA ILE A 142 11.47 -10.65 -43.31
C ILE A 142 11.95 -11.72 -42.33
N SER A 143 12.39 -11.28 -41.15
CA SER A 143 12.66 -12.14 -40.00
C SER A 143 11.50 -12.05 -38.99
N ILE A 144 10.90 -13.17 -38.60
CA ILE A 144 10.15 -13.24 -37.34
C ILE A 144 11.16 -13.34 -36.20
N VAL A 145 10.99 -12.56 -35.15
CA VAL A 145 11.79 -12.65 -33.92
C VAL A 145 10.89 -12.85 -32.71
N ALA A 146 11.22 -13.83 -31.88
CA ALA A 146 10.49 -14.14 -30.65
C ALA A 146 11.45 -14.54 -29.53
N CYS A 147 11.12 -14.19 -28.29
CA CYS A 147 11.94 -14.50 -27.12
C CYS A 147 11.11 -15.26 -26.09
N CYS A 148 11.60 -16.40 -25.62
CA CYS A 148 10.86 -17.30 -24.75
C CYS A 148 11.67 -17.66 -23.50
N MET A 149 10.99 -17.75 -22.34
CA MET A 149 11.52 -18.34 -21.12
C MET A 149 10.45 -19.27 -20.53
N ASN A 150 10.71 -20.57 -20.50
CA ASN A 150 9.80 -21.60 -19.93
C ASN A 150 8.42 -21.67 -20.61
N ARG A 151 8.37 -21.49 -21.94
CA ARG A 151 7.13 -21.48 -22.75
C ARG A 151 7.03 -22.65 -23.72
N HIS A 152 7.55 -23.83 -23.36
CA HIS A 152 7.68 -24.98 -24.27
C HIS A 152 6.38 -25.32 -25.02
N GLY A 153 5.28 -25.50 -24.30
CA GLY A 153 4.00 -25.90 -24.90
C GLY A 153 3.42 -24.83 -25.83
N THR A 154 3.39 -23.57 -25.39
CA THR A 154 2.84 -22.48 -26.20
C THR A 154 3.69 -22.22 -27.44
N LEU A 155 5.03 -22.24 -27.31
CA LEU A 155 5.95 -22.06 -28.42
C LEU A 155 5.75 -23.11 -29.52
N GLN A 156 5.60 -24.39 -29.17
CA GLN A 156 5.37 -25.46 -30.15
C GLN A 156 4.12 -25.19 -31.01
N HIS A 157 3.06 -24.67 -30.38
CA HIS A 157 1.82 -24.31 -31.06
C HIS A 157 2.04 -23.13 -32.02
N VAL A 158 2.49 -21.99 -31.52
CA VAL A 158 2.60 -20.76 -32.34
C VAL A 158 3.69 -20.86 -33.41
N LEU A 159 4.76 -21.63 -33.18
CA LEU A 159 5.80 -21.87 -34.17
C LEU A 159 5.25 -22.58 -35.42
N SER A 160 4.23 -23.43 -35.27
CA SER A 160 3.57 -24.08 -36.40
C SER A 160 2.84 -23.08 -37.28
N ASP A 161 2.30 -22.01 -36.70
CA ASP A 161 1.62 -20.93 -37.42
C ASP A 161 2.64 -19.98 -38.07
N TRP A 162 3.71 -19.62 -37.37
CA TRP A 162 4.77 -18.76 -37.90
C TRP A 162 5.42 -19.32 -39.17
N ARG A 163 5.56 -20.65 -39.24
CA ARG A 163 6.09 -21.36 -40.44
C ARG A 163 5.18 -21.22 -41.66
N GLN A 164 3.89 -20.95 -41.46
CA GLN A 164 2.91 -20.81 -42.53
C GLN A 164 2.74 -19.36 -43.00
N VAL A 165 3.39 -18.39 -42.35
CA VAL A 165 3.31 -16.97 -42.75
C VAL A 165 4.01 -16.77 -44.10
N ASP A 166 3.28 -16.18 -45.05
CA ASP A 166 3.78 -15.91 -46.40
C ASP A 166 4.90 -14.87 -46.36
N ASN A 167 5.91 -15.04 -47.22
CA ASN A 167 7.06 -14.12 -47.39
C ASN A 167 7.99 -13.94 -46.18
N VAL A 168 7.97 -14.87 -45.22
CA VAL A 168 8.94 -14.90 -44.12
C VAL A 168 10.19 -15.70 -44.52
N SER A 169 11.34 -15.05 -44.40
CA SER A 169 12.65 -15.55 -44.80
C SER A 169 13.41 -16.24 -43.66
N GLU A 170 13.11 -15.89 -42.41
CA GLU A 170 13.80 -16.39 -41.22
C GLU A 170 12.88 -16.33 -39.98
N ILE A 171 13.09 -17.23 -39.03
CA ILE A 171 12.46 -17.22 -37.71
C ILE A 171 13.57 -17.33 -36.67
N VAL A 172 13.85 -16.26 -35.93
CA VAL A 172 14.85 -16.21 -34.85
C VAL A 172 14.15 -16.34 -33.50
N ILE A 173 14.47 -17.40 -32.77
CA ILE A 173 13.94 -17.67 -31.43
C ILE A 173 15.08 -17.49 -30.43
N VAL A 174 14.89 -16.65 -29.43
CA VAL A 174 15.80 -16.56 -28.27
C VAL A 174 15.24 -17.40 -27.13
N ASP A 175 15.94 -18.47 -26.77
CA ASP A 175 15.70 -19.21 -25.53
C ASP A 175 16.42 -18.51 -24.38
N TRP A 176 15.68 -17.76 -23.58
CA TRP A 176 16.19 -16.97 -22.47
C TRP A 176 16.32 -17.82 -21.21
N SER A 177 17.32 -18.71 -21.19
CA SER A 177 17.61 -19.58 -20.05
C SER A 177 16.41 -20.41 -19.57
N SER A 178 15.55 -20.89 -20.47
CA SER A 178 14.49 -21.83 -20.11
C SER A 178 15.04 -23.08 -19.42
N ASP A 179 14.27 -23.60 -18.47
CA ASP A 179 14.54 -24.84 -17.75
C ASP A 179 13.31 -25.76 -17.82
N PRO A 180 13.38 -26.90 -18.54
CA PRO A 180 14.53 -27.34 -19.33
C PRO A 180 14.78 -26.45 -20.57
N PRO A 181 15.92 -26.57 -21.29
CA PRO A 181 16.13 -25.85 -22.55
C PRO A 181 15.03 -26.08 -23.59
N LEU A 182 14.80 -25.12 -24.50
CA LEU A 182 13.73 -25.22 -25.51
C LEU A 182 14.08 -26.16 -26.67
N ARG A 183 15.37 -26.35 -26.98
CA ARG A 183 15.84 -27.10 -28.15
C ARG A 183 15.16 -28.48 -28.29
N PRO A 184 15.06 -29.33 -27.25
CA PRO A 184 14.39 -30.63 -27.37
C PRO A 184 12.92 -30.51 -27.78
N SER A 185 12.21 -29.47 -27.30
CA SER A 185 10.79 -29.27 -27.58
C SER A 185 10.52 -28.82 -29.02
N ILE A 186 11.50 -28.22 -29.71
CA ILE A 186 11.33 -27.74 -31.09
C ILE A 186 12.28 -28.42 -32.09
N ALA A 187 12.89 -29.54 -31.71
CA ALA A 187 13.89 -30.25 -32.51
C ALA A 187 13.35 -30.67 -33.89
N ASP A 188 12.08 -31.08 -33.96
CA ASP A 188 11.44 -31.49 -35.21
C ASP A 188 11.21 -30.30 -36.15
N ALA A 189 10.86 -29.15 -35.60
CA ALA A 189 10.71 -27.91 -36.36
C ALA A 189 12.08 -27.46 -36.92
N LEU A 190 13.12 -27.46 -36.08
CA LEU A 190 14.49 -27.12 -36.50
C LEU A 190 14.96 -28.00 -37.66
N ARG A 191 14.74 -29.33 -37.58
CA ARG A 191 15.14 -30.27 -38.63
C ARG A 191 14.34 -30.15 -39.93
N SER A 192 13.08 -29.70 -39.85
CA SER A 192 12.16 -29.67 -41.00
C SER A 192 12.06 -28.30 -41.68
N ASP A 193 12.59 -27.24 -41.07
CA ASP A 193 12.51 -25.88 -41.60
C ASP A 193 13.82 -25.11 -41.35
N SER A 194 14.61 -24.96 -42.41
CA SER A 194 15.93 -24.29 -42.36
C SER A 194 15.84 -22.80 -42.06
N ARG A 195 14.64 -22.19 -42.09
CA ARG A 195 14.45 -20.78 -41.73
C ARG A 195 14.55 -20.55 -40.22
N ILE A 196 14.41 -21.60 -39.39
CA ILE A 196 14.38 -21.46 -37.93
C ILE A 196 15.81 -21.42 -37.38
N ARG A 197 16.10 -20.42 -36.56
CA ARG A 197 17.34 -20.28 -35.80
C ARG A 197 17.02 -20.09 -34.32
N LEU A 198 17.64 -20.90 -33.46
CA LEU A 198 17.52 -20.88 -32.02
C LEU A 198 18.80 -20.35 -31.38
N LEU A 199 18.67 -19.25 -30.66
CA LEU A 199 19.74 -18.63 -29.86
C LEU A 199 19.46 -18.94 -28.38
N ARG A 200 20.25 -19.83 -27.80
CA ARG A 200 20.19 -20.14 -26.37
C ARG A 200 21.02 -19.12 -25.59
N VAL A 201 20.41 -18.48 -24.61
CA VAL A 201 21.12 -17.71 -23.60
C VAL A 201 21.21 -18.53 -22.32
N ASP A 202 22.39 -18.70 -21.77
CA ASP A 202 22.61 -19.39 -20.50
C ASP A 202 22.80 -18.44 -19.32
N SER A 203 22.44 -18.93 -18.13
CA SER A 203 22.68 -18.28 -16.84
C SER A 203 21.96 -16.95 -16.61
N GLU A 204 20.77 -16.77 -17.18
CA GLU A 204 19.86 -15.66 -16.86
C GLU A 204 18.75 -16.15 -15.92
N ALA A 205 18.77 -15.67 -14.67
CA ALA A 205 17.82 -16.12 -13.63
C ALA A 205 16.44 -15.46 -13.71
N ALA A 206 16.32 -14.35 -14.44
CA ALA A 206 15.10 -13.55 -14.54
C ALA A 206 14.81 -13.21 -16.00
N TRP A 207 13.52 -13.09 -16.32
CA TRP A 207 13.05 -12.58 -17.59
C TRP A 207 13.35 -11.09 -17.73
N VAL A 208 14.07 -10.70 -18.78
CA VAL A 208 14.39 -9.31 -19.11
C VAL A 208 14.09 -9.07 -20.58
N LEU A 209 12.86 -8.63 -20.86
CA LEU A 209 12.32 -8.48 -22.22
C LEU A 209 13.22 -7.61 -23.10
N SER A 210 13.60 -6.43 -22.62
CA SER A 210 14.38 -5.44 -23.35
C SER A 210 15.69 -6.03 -23.91
N ARG A 211 16.44 -6.77 -23.09
CA ARG A 211 17.69 -7.44 -23.49
C ARG A 211 17.45 -8.61 -24.43
N ALA A 212 16.43 -9.42 -24.16
CA ALA A 212 16.12 -10.59 -24.99
C ALA A 212 15.74 -10.18 -26.41
N TYR A 213 14.88 -9.18 -26.57
CA TYR A 213 14.45 -8.71 -27.89
C TYR A 213 15.52 -7.88 -28.59
N ASN A 214 16.34 -7.11 -27.89
CA ASN A 214 17.51 -6.49 -28.50
C ASN A 214 18.48 -7.53 -29.08
N LEU A 215 18.72 -8.63 -28.37
CA LEU A 215 19.51 -9.75 -28.89
C LEU A 215 18.85 -10.33 -30.16
N ALA A 216 17.56 -10.66 -30.11
CA ALA A 216 16.85 -11.26 -31.24
C ALA A 216 16.84 -10.36 -32.49
N MET A 217 16.50 -9.08 -32.33
CA MET A 217 16.44 -8.10 -33.43
C MET A 217 17.83 -7.86 -34.05
N ARG A 218 18.88 -7.87 -33.23
CA ARG A 218 20.25 -7.68 -33.72
C ARG A 218 20.79 -8.92 -34.44
N SER A 219 20.35 -10.11 -34.05
CA SER A 219 20.73 -11.37 -34.69
C SER A 219 19.92 -11.71 -35.94
N ALA A 220 18.84 -10.97 -36.22
CA ALA A 220 18.08 -11.07 -37.46
C ALA A 220 18.95 -10.75 -38.69
N SER A 221 18.84 -11.59 -39.71
CA SER A 221 19.65 -11.52 -40.94
C SER A 221 19.02 -10.69 -42.05
N PHE A 222 17.76 -10.29 -41.87
CA PHE A 222 16.97 -9.59 -42.87
C PHE A 222 16.62 -8.16 -42.43
N ASP A 223 16.34 -7.29 -43.41
CA ASP A 223 16.14 -5.85 -43.23
C ASP A 223 14.79 -5.47 -42.60
N THR A 224 13.86 -6.42 -42.48
CA THR A 224 12.53 -6.22 -41.90
C THR A 224 12.24 -7.25 -40.82
N ILE A 225 11.64 -6.82 -39.71
CA ILE A 225 11.40 -7.62 -38.50
C ILE A 225 9.92 -7.64 -38.16
N ILE A 226 9.38 -8.84 -37.93
CA ILE A 226 8.15 -9.06 -37.17
C ILE A 226 8.55 -9.51 -35.77
N ARG A 227 8.41 -8.65 -34.76
CA ARG A 227 8.54 -9.02 -33.35
C ARG A 227 7.22 -9.53 -32.83
N THR A 228 7.26 -10.73 -32.25
CA THR A 228 6.09 -11.43 -31.71
C THR A 228 6.46 -12.13 -30.41
N ASP A 229 5.48 -12.38 -29.53
CA ASP A 229 5.68 -13.17 -28.31
C ASP A 229 5.44 -14.66 -28.56
N CYS A 230 5.96 -15.52 -27.67
CA CYS A 230 5.84 -16.98 -27.78
C CYS A 230 4.45 -17.53 -27.43
N ASP A 231 3.48 -16.64 -27.32
CA ASP A 231 2.04 -16.88 -27.14
C ASP A 231 1.22 -16.14 -28.21
N TYR A 232 1.84 -15.57 -29.24
CA TYR A 232 1.14 -14.94 -30.36
C TYR A 232 1.14 -15.85 -31.59
N SER A 233 -0.04 -16.22 -32.07
CA SER A 233 -0.21 -16.82 -33.40
C SER A 233 -0.29 -15.72 -34.46
N LEU A 234 0.37 -15.94 -35.59
CA LEU A 234 0.37 -15.03 -36.75
C LEU A 234 -0.37 -15.69 -37.91
N HIS A 235 -1.32 -14.98 -38.50
CA HIS A 235 -2.05 -15.47 -39.66
C HIS A 235 -1.15 -15.52 -40.90
N LYS A 236 -1.40 -16.49 -41.79
CA LYS A 236 -0.68 -16.69 -43.06
C LYS A 236 -0.47 -15.39 -43.86
N HIS A 237 -1.49 -14.55 -43.90
CA HIS A 237 -1.51 -13.29 -44.66
C HIS A 237 -1.10 -12.04 -43.86
N PHE A 238 -0.44 -12.21 -42.70
CA PHE A 238 -0.01 -11.08 -41.86
C PHE A 238 0.81 -10.05 -42.64
N VAL A 239 1.80 -10.49 -43.43
CA VAL A 239 2.67 -9.57 -44.19
C VAL A 239 1.89 -8.77 -45.23
N SER A 240 1.02 -9.42 -46.01
CA SER A 240 0.20 -8.74 -47.03
C SER A 240 -0.81 -7.76 -46.44
N ALA A 241 -1.29 -8.02 -45.22
CA ALA A 241 -2.21 -7.12 -44.53
C ALA A 241 -1.52 -5.86 -43.98
N HIS A 242 -0.19 -5.85 -43.88
CA HIS A 242 0.59 -4.76 -43.30
C HIS A 242 1.69 -4.28 -44.27
N PRO A 243 1.37 -3.72 -45.44
CA PRO A 243 2.38 -3.34 -46.42
C PRO A 243 3.38 -2.33 -45.84
N MET A 244 4.68 -2.65 -45.93
CA MET A 244 5.75 -1.83 -45.36
C MET A 244 5.94 -0.54 -46.19
N ARG A 245 5.52 0.60 -45.65
CA ARG A 245 5.67 1.92 -46.28
C ARG A 245 6.95 2.61 -45.82
N GLN A 246 7.34 3.68 -46.50
CA GLN A 246 8.45 4.51 -46.03
C GLN A 246 8.07 5.22 -44.72
N ARG A 247 9.01 5.26 -43.78
CA ARG A 247 8.86 5.94 -42.48
C ARG A 247 7.63 5.49 -41.68
N THR A 248 7.25 4.22 -41.76
CA THR A 248 6.14 3.64 -40.99
C THR A 248 6.58 2.38 -40.26
N PHE A 249 5.95 2.11 -39.12
CA PHE A 249 5.98 0.80 -38.49
C PHE A 249 4.58 0.43 -38.01
N TYR A 250 4.28 -0.86 -37.93
CA TYR A 250 3.06 -1.34 -37.32
C TYR A 250 3.35 -1.81 -35.89
N ALA A 251 2.47 -1.49 -34.96
CA ALA A 251 2.55 -2.03 -33.60
C ALA A 251 1.17 -2.35 -33.05
N GLY A 252 1.14 -3.20 -32.02
CA GLY A 252 -0.05 -3.41 -31.22
C GLY A 252 -0.57 -2.09 -30.63
N ASN A 253 -1.86 -2.07 -30.35
CA ASN A 253 -2.55 -0.95 -29.73
C ASN A 253 -3.66 -1.48 -28.82
N TYR A 254 -3.37 -1.51 -27.52
CA TYR A 254 -4.33 -2.00 -26.52
C TYR A 254 -5.66 -1.21 -26.54
N ASN A 255 -5.66 0.07 -26.96
CA ASN A 255 -6.90 0.87 -27.08
C ASN A 255 -7.80 0.43 -28.24
N ALA A 256 -7.25 -0.31 -29.21
CA ALA A 256 -7.99 -0.86 -30.35
C ALA A 256 -8.47 -2.30 -30.10
N ALA A 257 -8.22 -2.86 -28.90
CA ALA A 257 -8.65 -4.20 -28.54
C ALA A 257 -10.18 -4.32 -28.53
N ARG A 258 -10.70 -5.38 -29.14
CA ARG A 258 -12.14 -5.67 -29.24
C ARG A 258 -12.65 -6.52 -28.07
N ASN A 259 -11.74 -7.14 -27.32
CA ASN A 259 -12.02 -8.00 -26.18
C ASN A 259 -10.83 -8.02 -25.21
N GLU A 260 -11.03 -8.63 -24.04
CA GLU A 260 -10.02 -8.71 -22.97
C GLU A 260 -8.76 -9.50 -23.34
N ASN A 261 -8.81 -10.39 -24.35
CA ASN A 261 -7.62 -11.14 -24.77
C ASN A 261 -6.73 -10.31 -25.72
N GLU A 262 -7.32 -9.44 -26.53
CA GLU A 262 -6.60 -8.62 -27.51
C GLU A 262 -5.78 -7.49 -26.87
N VAL A 263 -6.07 -7.10 -25.62
CA VAL A 263 -5.24 -6.12 -24.88
C VAL A 263 -3.80 -6.60 -24.70
N HIS A 264 -3.60 -7.92 -24.74
CA HIS A 264 -2.29 -8.57 -24.59
C HIS A 264 -1.46 -8.58 -25.87
N LEU A 265 -1.97 -8.06 -26.99
CA LEU A 265 -1.26 -7.98 -28.27
C LEU A 265 -0.41 -6.71 -28.44
N ASN A 266 -0.31 -5.87 -27.40
CA ASN A 266 0.36 -4.57 -27.48
C ASN A 266 1.82 -4.68 -27.94
N GLY A 267 2.52 -5.75 -27.53
CA GLY A 267 3.95 -5.91 -27.81
C GLY A 267 4.28 -6.29 -29.25
N ALA A 268 3.31 -6.66 -30.10
CA ALA A 268 3.60 -7.04 -31.48
C ALA A 268 4.13 -5.84 -32.29
N VAL A 269 5.17 -6.04 -33.11
CA VAL A 269 5.76 -4.97 -33.95
C VAL A 269 6.13 -5.50 -35.33
N PHE A 270 5.82 -4.75 -36.38
CA PHE A 270 6.35 -4.98 -37.74
C PHE A 270 7.08 -3.73 -38.24
N ILE A 271 8.40 -3.82 -38.42
CA ILE A 271 9.28 -2.65 -38.58
C ILE A 271 10.53 -2.98 -39.41
N ARG A 272 11.17 -1.96 -40.01
CA ARG A 272 12.52 -2.11 -40.58
C ARG A 272 13.54 -2.28 -39.46
N ARG A 273 14.48 -3.20 -39.65
CA ARG A 273 15.56 -3.46 -38.70
C ARG A 273 16.42 -2.21 -38.44
N ALA A 274 16.73 -1.43 -39.48
CA ALA A 274 17.52 -0.21 -39.31
C ALA A 274 16.84 0.80 -38.36
N ASP A 275 15.54 1.03 -38.54
CA ASP A 275 14.76 2.00 -37.75
C ASP A 275 14.80 1.71 -36.24
N VAL A 276 14.71 0.44 -35.83
CA VAL A 276 14.80 0.06 -34.41
C VAL A 276 16.23 0.17 -33.87
N LEU A 277 17.25 -0.15 -34.68
CA LEU A 277 18.65 -0.04 -34.25
C LEU A 277 19.13 1.42 -34.19
N ASP A 278 18.60 2.31 -35.02
CA ASP A 278 18.94 3.73 -35.06
C ASP A 278 18.56 4.48 -33.78
N ILE A 279 17.53 3.99 -33.07
CA ILE A 279 17.14 4.50 -31.74
C ILE A 279 17.73 3.69 -30.59
N GLY A 280 18.56 2.70 -30.90
CA GLY A 280 19.24 1.83 -29.94
C GLY A 280 18.44 0.66 -29.40
N GLY A 281 17.36 0.24 -30.07
CA GLY A 281 16.50 -0.86 -29.64
C GLY A 281 15.66 -0.52 -28.40
N TYR A 282 15.21 -1.55 -27.67
CA TYR A 282 14.61 -1.42 -26.34
C TYR A 282 15.62 -0.86 -25.34
N ASP A 283 15.14 -0.11 -24.34
CA ASP A 283 15.98 0.39 -23.25
C ASP A 283 16.26 -0.74 -22.23
N GLU A 284 17.48 -1.28 -22.26
CA GLU A 284 17.90 -2.41 -21.43
C GLU A 284 18.06 -2.08 -19.93
N ARG A 285 17.87 -0.81 -19.55
CA ARG A 285 17.77 -0.41 -18.14
C ARG A 285 16.42 -0.85 -17.56
N ILE A 286 15.39 -0.99 -18.39
CA ILE A 286 14.10 -1.57 -18.00
C ILE A 286 14.28 -3.09 -17.85
N GLN A 287 14.28 -3.56 -16.61
CA GLN A 287 14.51 -4.98 -16.27
C GLN A 287 13.36 -5.61 -15.48
N THR A 288 12.33 -4.83 -15.22
CA THR A 288 11.07 -5.28 -14.63
C THR A 288 9.96 -5.21 -15.66
N TYR A 289 8.81 -5.79 -15.34
CA TYR A 289 7.68 -5.85 -16.24
C TYR A 289 7.11 -4.47 -16.59
N GLY A 290 6.99 -4.20 -17.89
CA GLY A 290 6.16 -3.16 -18.46
C GLY A 290 6.83 -1.80 -18.65
N TRP A 291 6.15 -0.95 -19.44
CA TRP A 291 6.62 0.34 -20.01
C TRP A 291 7.67 0.25 -21.12
N ASP A 292 8.25 -0.92 -21.36
CA ASP A 292 9.26 -1.21 -22.38
C ASP A 292 8.76 -1.01 -23.82
N ASP A 293 7.58 -1.53 -24.16
CA ASP A 293 6.98 -1.33 -25.49
C ASP A 293 6.58 0.14 -25.73
N GLU A 294 5.96 0.79 -24.74
CA GLU A 294 5.57 2.20 -24.84
C GLU A 294 6.77 3.15 -24.95
N ASP A 295 7.87 2.85 -24.24
CA ASP A 295 9.15 3.54 -24.40
C ASP A 295 9.69 3.39 -25.82
N LEU A 296 9.71 2.16 -26.36
CA LEU A 296 10.16 1.89 -27.72
C LEU A 296 9.32 2.65 -28.75
N TYR A 297 7.99 2.56 -28.68
CA TYR A 297 7.07 3.20 -29.63
C TYR A 297 7.17 4.71 -29.57
N THR A 298 7.32 5.27 -28.36
CA THR A 298 7.51 6.71 -28.18
C THR A 298 8.81 7.18 -28.84
N ARG A 299 9.92 6.43 -28.68
CA ARG A 299 11.20 6.78 -29.30
C ARG A 299 11.19 6.62 -30.82
N LEU A 300 10.52 5.59 -31.36
CA LEU A 300 10.30 5.43 -32.81
C LEU A 300 9.46 6.58 -33.40
N ALA A 301 8.40 6.99 -32.71
CA ALA A 301 7.62 8.14 -33.16
C ALA A 301 8.45 9.44 -33.12
N GLN A 302 9.28 9.63 -32.10
CA GLN A 302 10.18 10.79 -31.98
C GLN A 302 11.29 10.82 -33.03
N SER A 303 11.67 9.69 -33.65
CA SER A 303 12.57 9.68 -34.83
C SER A 303 11.85 10.05 -36.14
N GLY A 304 10.54 10.31 -36.07
CA GLY A 304 9.71 10.73 -37.18
C GLY A 304 9.15 9.58 -38.00
N LEU A 305 9.02 8.39 -37.41
CA LEU A 305 8.25 7.27 -37.97
C LEU A 305 6.77 7.41 -37.58
N GLN A 306 5.88 6.99 -38.46
CA GLN A 306 4.45 6.94 -38.20
C GLN A 306 4.04 5.54 -37.71
N LYS A 307 3.47 5.48 -36.51
CA LYS A 307 2.86 4.25 -35.97
C LYS A 307 1.54 3.96 -36.70
N GLN A 308 1.41 2.74 -37.19
CA GLN A 308 0.17 2.16 -37.70
C GLN A 308 -0.27 1.02 -36.77
N ASN A 309 -1.56 0.71 -36.72
CA ASN A 309 -2.06 -0.40 -35.92
C ASN A 309 -1.84 -1.72 -36.66
N ILE A 310 -1.38 -2.75 -35.94
CA ILE A 310 -1.51 -4.13 -36.41
C ILE A 310 -3.00 -4.49 -36.45
N SER A 311 -3.43 -5.11 -37.54
CA SER A 311 -4.76 -5.69 -37.70
C SER A 311 -4.88 -6.95 -36.85
N TYR A 312 -5.75 -6.90 -35.85
CA TYR A 312 -6.08 -8.02 -34.97
C TYR A 312 -6.89 -9.14 -35.67
N ASP A 313 -7.20 -8.99 -36.96
CA ASP A 313 -7.70 -10.11 -37.79
C ASP A 313 -6.56 -11.05 -38.24
N HIS A 314 -5.30 -10.64 -38.06
CA HIS A 314 -4.14 -11.37 -38.53
C HIS A 314 -3.14 -11.76 -37.43
N ILE A 315 -3.50 -11.53 -36.17
CA ILE A 315 -2.72 -11.92 -35.00
C ILE A 315 -3.66 -12.28 -33.85
N SER A 316 -3.33 -13.29 -33.07
CA SER A 316 -4.11 -13.68 -31.90
C SER A 316 -3.23 -14.15 -30.75
N HIS A 317 -3.60 -13.81 -29.52
CA HIS A 317 -2.93 -14.27 -28.31
C HIS A 317 -3.52 -15.61 -27.86
N VAL A 318 -2.68 -16.61 -27.60
CA VAL A 318 -3.03 -17.93 -27.06
C VAL A 318 -3.39 -17.78 -25.58
N PRO A 319 -4.66 -17.97 -25.18
CA PRO A 319 -5.06 -17.73 -23.79
C PRO A 319 -4.33 -18.66 -22.82
N HIS A 320 -3.76 -18.10 -21.77
CA HIS A 320 -3.17 -18.85 -20.66
C HIS A 320 -3.39 -18.09 -19.33
N PRO A 321 -3.33 -18.74 -18.15
CA PRO A 321 -3.61 -18.09 -16.87
C PRO A 321 -2.62 -16.97 -16.54
N ASP A 322 -3.10 -15.87 -15.95
CA ASP A 322 -2.30 -14.69 -15.58
C ASP A 322 -1.15 -14.99 -14.62
N LYS A 323 -1.24 -16.08 -13.83
CA LYS A 323 -0.17 -16.53 -12.92
C LYS A 323 1.14 -16.79 -13.66
N GLU A 324 1.08 -17.08 -14.94
CA GLU A 324 2.27 -17.31 -15.76
C GLU A 324 2.92 -16.00 -16.25
N ARG A 325 2.26 -14.85 -16.08
CA ARG A 325 2.76 -13.52 -16.49
C ARG A 325 3.43 -12.75 -15.34
N ALA A 326 3.23 -13.18 -14.11
CA ALA A 326 3.77 -12.51 -12.94
C ALA A 326 5.28 -12.74 -12.82
N GLN A 327 6.07 -11.67 -12.97
CA GLN A 327 7.47 -11.69 -12.56
C GLN A 327 7.52 -11.87 -11.03
N LYS A 328 8.38 -12.77 -10.56
CA LYS A 328 8.64 -12.93 -9.12
C LYS A 328 8.98 -11.56 -8.53
N ASP A 329 8.34 -11.21 -7.41
CA ASP A 329 8.51 -9.98 -6.63
C ASP A 329 7.74 -8.70 -7.09
N VAL A 330 6.92 -8.76 -8.15
CA VAL A 330 6.03 -7.62 -8.53
C VAL A 330 4.68 -7.74 -7.84
N SER A 331 4.42 -6.90 -6.85
CA SER A 331 3.15 -6.88 -6.10
C SER A 331 2.02 -6.12 -6.81
N PHE A 332 2.36 -5.14 -7.66
CA PHE A 332 1.40 -4.30 -8.38
C PHE A 332 1.90 -4.00 -9.80
N VAL A 333 1.44 -4.77 -10.78
CA VAL A 333 1.89 -4.68 -12.18
C VAL A 333 1.80 -3.24 -12.73
N GLN A 334 0.66 -2.58 -12.54
CA GLN A 334 0.46 -1.23 -13.07
C GLN A 334 1.28 -0.15 -12.33
N VAL A 335 1.61 -0.36 -11.05
CA VAL A 335 2.52 0.53 -10.31
C VAL A 335 3.94 0.37 -10.83
N GLU A 336 4.35 -0.86 -11.19
CA GLU A 336 5.69 -1.12 -11.77
C GLU A 336 5.84 -0.44 -13.14
N ILE A 337 4.79 -0.50 -13.98
CA ILE A 337 4.73 0.23 -15.26
C ILE A 337 4.92 1.74 -15.05
N ASP A 338 4.16 2.32 -14.12
CA ASP A 338 4.27 3.74 -13.79
C ASP A 338 5.64 4.09 -13.20
N LEU A 339 6.22 3.23 -12.36
CA LEU A 339 7.55 3.39 -11.78
C LEU A 339 8.62 3.44 -12.87
N ASN A 340 8.61 2.50 -13.82
CA ASN A 340 9.54 2.48 -14.95
C ASN A 340 9.45 3.77 -15.76
N SER A 341 8.24 4.24 -16.07
CA SER A 341 8.00 5.54 -16.74
C SER A 341 8.61 6.72 -15.98
N LEU A 342 8.39 6.78 -14.66
CA LEU A 342 8.85 7.87 -13.81
C LEU A 342 10.36 7.89 -13.63
N LEU A 343 10.99 6.72 -13.54
CA LEU A 343 12.45 6.61 -13.44
C LEU A 343 13.15 7.00 -14.74
N LEU A 344 12.63 6.58 -15.89
CA LEU A 344 13.18 6.94 -17.20
C LEU A 344 13.21 8.45 -17.44
N LYS A 345 12.16 9.16 -17.02
CA LYS A 345 12.09 10.63 -17.13
C LYS A 345 13.22 11.35 -16.38
N GLN A 346 13.88 10.68 -15.44
CA GLN A 346 14.98 11.23 -14.65
C GLN A 346 16.37 10.88 -15.19
N LEU A 347 16.44 10.05 -16.22
CA LEU A 347 17.69 9.54 -16.79
C LEU A 347 17.90 10.10 -18.21
N PRO A 348 19.15 10.13 -18.71
CA PRO A 348 19.42 10.45 -20.10
C PRO A 348 18.66 9.50 -21.03
N LYS A 349 18.19 10.04 -22.16
CA LYS A 349 17.48 9.25 -23.19
C LYS A 349 18.37 8.13 -23.70
N TRP A 350 17.81 6.93 -23.77
CA TRP A 350 18.42 5.81 -24.48
C TRP A 350 18.46 6.09 -25.98
N ASN A 351 19.60 5.85 -26.62
CA ASN A 351 19.82 6.17 -28.04
C ASN A 351 20.97 5.32 -28.63
N SER A 352 21.21 5.43 -29.93
CA SER A 352 22.19 4.62 -30.68
C SER A 352 23.65 4.71 -30.22
N SER A 353 24.05 5.71 -29.42
CA SER A 353 25.40 5.74 -28.82
C SER A 353 25.72 4.51 -27.97
N VAL A 354 24.69 3.81 -27.49
CA VAL A 354 24.83 2.56 -26.72
C VAL A 354 25.11 1.35 -27.60
N MET A 355 24.99 1.44 -28.93
CA MET A 355 25.18 0.31 -29.86
C MET A 355 26.58 -0.32 -29.76
N THR A 356 27.61 0.49 -29.52
CA THR A 356 28.98 0.00 -29.31
C THR A 356 29.08 -0.87 -28.05
N HIS A 357 28.27 -0.59 -27.02
CA HIS A 357 28.19 -1.42 -25.82
C HIS A 357 27.33 -2.66 -26.06
N LEU A 358 26.17 -2.54 -26.71
CA LEU A 358 25.29 -3.68 -26.97
C LEU A 358 25.97 -4.77 -27.81
N THR A 359 26.83 -4.38 -28.76
CA THR A 359 27.58 -5.32 -29.62
C THR A 359 28.57 -6.22 -28.89
N ARG A 360 28.96 -5.86 -27.66
CA ARG A 360 29.92 -6.63 -26.84
C ARG A 360 29.28 -7.32 -25.63
N GLN A 361 27.96 -7.33 -25.54
CA GLN A 361 27.25 -7.91 -24.41
C GLN A 361 27.21 -9.43 -24.40
N TRP A 362 27.38 -10.06 -25.55
CA TRP A 362 27.14 -11.49 -25.72
C TRP A 362 28.36 -12.14 -26.32
N ALA A 363 28.77 -13.28 -25.75
CA ALA A 363 29.81 -14.11 -26.32
C ALA A 363 29.27 -15.50 -26.60
N VAL A 364 29.66 -16.05 -27.75
CA VAL A 364 29.32 -17.40 -28.18
C VAL A 364 30.14 -18.38 -27.36
N THR A 365 29.47 -19.28 -26.64
CA THR A 365 30.11 -20.39 -25.92
C THR A 365 30.15 -21.65 -26.75
N GLU A 366 29.10 -21.90 -27.53
CA GLU A 366 28.96 -23.09 -28.34
C GLU A 366 28.17 -22.75 -29.61
N GLN A 367 28.61 -23.28 -30.74
CA GLN A 367 27.86 -23.23 -31.99
C GLN A 367 27.89 -24.64 -32.56
N LEU A 368 26.73 -25.31 -32.53
CA LEU A 368 26.61 -26.71 -32.96
C LEU A 368 26.37 -26.81 -34.46
N ASP A 369 25.52 -25.93 -34.99
CA ASP A 369 25.16 -25.85 -36.41
C ASP A 369 24.75 -24.41 -36.77
N GLU A 370 24.28 -24.17 -38.00
CA GLU A 370 23.83 -22.84 -38.45
C GLU A 370 22.53 -22.37 -37.78
N GLN A 371 21.76 -23.30 -37.18
CA GLN A 371 20.46 -23.06 -36.56
C GLN A 371 20.53 -22.99 -35.03
N TYR A 372 21.62 -23.39 -34.38
CA TYR A 372 21.72 -23.42 -32.91
C TYR A 372 23.02 -22.81 -32.40
N THR A 373 22.88 -21.71 -31.67
CA THR A 373 23.98 -20.98 -31.03
C THR A 373 23.71 -20.80 -29.55
N VAL A 374 24.71 -21.07 -28.70
CA VAL A 374 24.67 -20.83 -27.26
C VAL A 374 25.49 -19.58 -26.92
N LEU A 375 24.89 -18.72 -26.11
CA LEU A 375 25.37 -17.41 -25.74
C LEU A 375 25.41 -17.26 -24.23
N HIS A 376 26.39 -16.51 -23.75
CA HIS A 376 26.42 -16.02 -22.37
C HIS A 376 26.56 -14.50 -22.35
N ALA A 377 25.98 -13.87 -21.32
CA ALA A 377 26.11 -12.44 -21.12
C ALA A 377 27.49 -12.10 -20.52
N VAL A 378 28.27 -11.32 -21.26
CA VAL A 378 29.56 -10.75 -20.87
C VAL A 378 29.38 -9.45 -20.07
N SER A 379 28.35 -8.68 -20.39
CA SER A 379 27.99 -7.46 -19.65
C SER A 379 26.48 -7.28 -19.58
N ARG A 380 26.03 -6.63 -18.50
CA ARG A 380 24.62 -6.33 -18.24
C ARG A 380 24.49 -4.84 -17.89
N PRO A 381 23.63 -4.07 -18.57
CA PRO A 381 23.31 -2.73 -18.13
C PRO A 381 22.75 -2.74 -16.71
N ARG A 382 22.99 -1.66 -15.96
CA ARG A 382 22.38 -1.49 -14.63
C ARG A 382 20.88 -1.22 -14.78
N ALA A 383 20.08 -1.74 -13.87
CA ALA A 383 18.64 -1.51 -13.87
C ALA A 383 18.30 -0.04 -13.55
N LEU A 384 17.12 0.44 -13.95
CA LEU A 384 16.65 1.80 -13.66
C LEU A 384 16.81 2.18 -12.18
N LYS A 385 16.39 1.30 -11.27
CA LYS A 385 16.48 1.51 -9.82
C LYS A 385 17.92 1.75 -9.35
N ASP A 386 18.90 1.13 -9.99
CA ASP A 386 20.30 1.25 -9.60
C ASP A 386 20.94 2.53 -10.14
N LEU A 387 20.30 3.19 -11.11
CA LEU A 387 20.80 4.39 -11.78
C LEU A 387 20.30 5.70 -11.16
N VAL A 388 19.36 5.63 -10.23
CA VAL A 388 18.81 6.78 -9.50
C VAL A 388 19.09 6.67 -8.00
N SER A 389 19.04 7.82 -7.29
CA SER A 389 19.18 7.82 -5.83
C SER A 389 17.97 7.16 -5.16
N GLU A 390 18.16 6.66 -3.94
CA GLU A 390 17.09 6.07 -3.14
C GLU A 390 15.91 7.01 -2.93
N GLN A 391 16.18 8.27 -2.57
CA GLN A 391 15.15 9.30 -2.44
C GLN A 391 14.29 9.42 -3.71
N ARG A 392 14.92 9.48 -4.90
CA ARG A 392 14.22 9.61 -6.17
C ARG A 392 13.40 8.37 -6.52
N ARG A 393 13.86 7.18 -6.12
CA ARG A 393 13.07 5.95 -6.24
C ARG A 393 11.85 5.99 -5.36
N ASP A 394 12.00 6.39 -4.10
CA ASP A 394 10.91 6.41 -3.13
C ASP A 394 9.85 7.45 -3.55
N GLU A 395 10.28 8.60 -4.07
CA GLU A 395 9.39 9.62 -4.65
C GLU A 395 8.62 9.09 -5.87
N ALA A 396 9.32 8.40 -6.79
CA ALA A 396 8.69 7.79 -7.96
C ALA A 396 7.71 6.67 -7.57
N TRP A 397 8.08 5.82 -6.62
CA TRP A 397 7.23 4.76 -6.07
C TRP A 397 5.97 5.33 -5.40
N ASN A 398 6.13 6.33 -4.55
CA ASN A 398 5.01 7.01 -3.90
C ASN A 398 4.07 7.70 -4.92
N THR A 399 4.63 8.21 -6.01
CA THR A 399 3.88 8.82 -7.11
C THR A 399 3.12 7.76 -7.91
N ALA A 400 3.75 6.65 -8.28
CA ALA A 400 3.13 5.54 -8.99
C ALA A 400 1.94 4.95 -8.20
N LEU A 401 2.11 4.75 -6.89
CA LEU A 401 1.01 4.32 -6.01
C LEU A 401 -0.16 5.32 -6.00
N GLY A 402 0.15 6.62 -5.93
CA GLY A 402 -0.86 7.69 -6.00
C GLY A 402 -1.58 7.74 -7.35
N GLN A 403 -0.87 7.51 -8.46
CA GLN A 403 -1.45 7.44 -9.80
C GLN A 403 -2.48 6.32 -9.90
N ARG A 404 -2.21 5.13 -9.33
CA ARG A 404 -3.18 4.02 -9.30
C ARG A 404 -4.41 4.33 -8.46
N LEU A 405 -4.21 4.88 -7.26
CA LEU A 405 -5.32 5.28 -6.40
C LEU A 405 -6.20 6.37 -7.05
N ALA A 406 -5.58 7.35 -7.74
CA ALA A 406 -6.32 8.39 -8.45
C ALA A 406 -7.04 7.85 -9.69
N ASN A 407 -6.33 7.12 -10.56
CA ASN A 407 -6.86 6.73 -11.87
C ASN A 407 -7.83 5.55 -11.78
N ASP A 408 -7.55 4.57 -10.93
CA ASP A 408 -8.31 3.32 -10.88
C ASP A 408 -9.46 3.41 -9.85
N TYR A 409 -9.32 4.28 -8.84
CA TYR A 409 -10.26 4.39 -7.72
C TYR A 409 -10.74 5.81 -7.44
N ALA A 410 -10.46 6.79 -8.30
CA ALA A 410 -10.91 8.18 -8.13
C ALA A 410 -10.64 8.76 -6.72
N ILE A 411 -9.47 8.46 -6.13
CA ILE A 411 -9.04 9.06 -4.86
C ILE A 411 -8.30 10.38 -5.14
N PRO A 412 -8.76 11.53 -4.61
CA PRO A 412 -8.14 12.81 -4.89
C PRO A 412 -6.68 12.93 -4.41
N TRP A 413 -5.83 13.57 -5.22
CA TRP A 413 -4.44 13.84 -4.87
C TRP A 413 -4.29 14.68 -3.61
N ASP A 414 -5.21 15.62 -3.39
CA ASP A 414 -5.25 16.49 -2.20
C ASP A 414 -5.40 15.70 -0.89
N ILE A 415 -6.10 14.56 -0.92
CA ILE A 415 -6.24 13.66 0.22
C ILE A 415 -4.94 12.86 0.38
N MET A 416 -4.39 12.35 -0.72
CA MET A 416 -3.20 11.49 -0.72
C MET A 416 -1.88 12.20 -0.43
N VAL A 417 -1.86 13.54 -0.45
CA VAL A 417 -0.64 14.34 -0.23
C VAL A 417 -0.01 14.13 1.14
N THR A 418 -0.81 13.80 2.16
CA THR A 418 -0.32 13.49 3.52
C THR A 418 -0.16 12.00 3.78
N MET A 419 -0.47 11.15 2.79
CA MET A 419 -0.28 9.70 2.89
C MET A 419 1.18 9.32 2.58
N SER A 420 1.76 8.48 3.43
CA SER A 420 3.03 7.82 3.16
C SER A 420 2.88 6.79 2.03
N ALA A 421 4.01 6.41 1.42
CA ALA A 421 4.02 5.34 0.41
C ALA A 421 3.42 4.04 0.97
N GLU A 422 3.69 3.72 2.23
CA GLU A 422 3.15 2.52 2.87
C GLU A 422 1.62 2.58 3.04
N GLN A 423 1.07 3.73 3.45
CA GLN A 423 -0.38 3.90 3.56
C GLN A 423 -1.06 3.76 2.19
N LYS A 424 -0.47 4.33 1.13
CA LYS A 424 -1.00 4.18 -0.24
C LYS A 424 -0.91 2.73 -0.72
N ARG A 425 0.20 2.05 -0.44
CA ARG A 425 0.42 0.65 -0.78
C ARG A 425 -0.62 -0.27 -0.12
N VAL A 426 -0.85 -0.10 1.19
CA VAL A 426 -1.85 -0.88 1.94
C VAL A 426 -3.25 -0.58 1.42
N LEU A 427 -3.60 0.69 1.21
CA LEU A 427 -4.91 1.07 0.66
C LEU A 427 -5.12 0.44 -0.72
N LEU A 428 -4.17 0.58 -1.63
CA LEU A 428 -4.26 0.01 -2.99
C LEU A 428 -4.41 -1.51 -2.95
N SER A 429 -3.63 -2.19 -2.10
CA SER A 429 -3.74 -3.65 -1.91
C SER A 429 -5.16 -4.08 -1.51
N ARG A 430 -5.80 -3.33 -0.61
CA ARG A 430 -7.14 -3.65 -0.11
C ARG A 430 -8.22 -3.37 -1.14
N LEU A 431 -8.09 -2.27 -1.87
CA LEU A 431 -9.02 -1.93 -2.94
C LEU A 431 -8.96 -2.97 -4.06
N ASN A 432 -7.76 -3.39 -4.46
CA ASN A 432 -7.57 -4.49 -5.42
C ASN A 432 -8.18 -5.80 -4.90
N GLY A 433 -7.92 -6.16 -3.64
CA GLY A 433 -8.49 -7.36 -3.03
C GLY A 433 -10.02 -7.35 -3.00
N ARG A 434 -10.64 -6.21 -2.67
CA ARG A 434 -12.10 -6.04 -2.71
C ARG A 434 -12.63 -6.16 -4.13
N MET A 435 -11.95 -5.59 -5.12
CA MET A 435 -12.36 -5.68 -6.52
C MET A 435 -12.37 -7.14 -7.02
N SER A 436 -11.33 -7.92 -6.69
CA SER A 436 -11.22 -9.32 -7.12
C SER A 436 -12.25 -10.27 -6.49
N HIS A 437 -12.84 -9.93 -5.35
CA HIS A 437 -13.79 -10.78 -4.62
C HIS A 437 -15.26 -10.39 -4.81
N ARG A 438 -15.57 -9.36 -5.61
CA ARG A 438 -16.95 -8.89 -5.83
C ARG A 438 -17.63 -9.63 -6.98
N SER A 439 -18.90 -9.98 -6.75
CA SER A 439 -19.87 -10.34 -7.80
C SER A 439 -20.75 -9.16 -8.23
N ASP A 440 -20.64 -8.03 -7.54
CA ASP A 440 -21.46 -6.83 -7.72
C ASP A 440 -20.79 -5.83 -8.68
N SER A 441 -21.57 -5.26 -9.61
CA SER A 441 -21.10 -4.25 -10.58
C SER A 441 -20.81 -2.88 -9.97
N ARG A 442 -21.14 -2.68 -8.69
CA ARG A 442 -20.85 -1.44 -7.98
C ARG A 442 -19.34 -1.18 -7.84
N PRO A 443 -18.88 0.07 -8.00
CA PRO A 443 -17.45 0.40 -7.91
C PRO A 443 -16.90 0.10 -6.50
N THR A 444 -15.61 -0.19 -6.38
CA THR A 444 -14.95 -0.25 -5.07
C THR A 444 -14.92 1.15 -4.46
N ARG A 445 -15.37 1.28 -3.21
CA ARG A 445 -15.54 2.59 -2.55
C ARG A 445 -14.75 2.69 -1.25
N VAL A 446 -14.43 3.93 -0.85
CA VAL A 446 -13.74 4.26 0.40
C VAL A 446 -14.65 5.12 1.29
N LEU A 447 -14.56 4.95 2.60
CA LEU A 447 -15.06 5.88 3.62
C LEU A 447 -13.87 6.46 4.38
N PHE A 448 -13.67 7.78 4.27
CA PHE A 448 -12.72 8.53 5.09
C PHE A 448 -13.42 9.01 6.37
N ALA A 449 -13.07 8.43 7.51
CA ALA A 449 -13.61 8.80 8.81
C ALA A 449 -12.65 9.76 9.54
N HIS A 450 -13.00 11.04 9.57
CA HIS A 450 -12.28 12.10 10.26
C HIS A 450 -12.86 12.32 11.66
N VAL A 451 -12.22 11.72 12.66
CA VAL A 451 -12.74 11.69 14.03
C VAL A 451 -12.18 12.82 14.89
N MET A 452 -13.05 13.53 15.60
CA MET A 452 -12.71 14.79 16.29
C MET A 452 -12.86 14.72 17.81
N HIS A 453 -12.26 15.71 18.50
CA HIS A 453 -12.31 15.94 19.95
C HIS A 453 -11.58 14.84 20.78
N GLY A 454 -11.98 14.65 22.06
CA GLY A 454 -11.32 13.73 22.98
C GLY A 454 -11.59 12.24 22.71
N LEU A 455 -10.87 11.36 23.41
CA LEU A 455 -10.87 9.90 23.19
C LEU A 455 -12.26 9.28 23.03
N GLY A 456 -13.18 9.52 23.97
CA GLY A 456 -14.54 8.96 23.91
C GLY A 456 -15.34 9.41 22.68
N ASN A 457 -15.16 10.67 22.25
CA ASN A 457 -15.80 11.21 21.04
C ASN A 457 -15.24 10.56 19.78
N ARG A 458 -13.91 10.40 19.70
CA ARG A 458 -13.26 9.75 18.56
C ARG A 458 -13.68 8.29 18.43
N LEU A 459 -13.72 7.56 19.55
CA LEU A 459 -14.10 6.15 19.56
C LEU A 459 -15.56 5.93 19.15
N ARG A 460 -16.51 6.76 19.59
CA ARG A 460 -17.91 6.61 19.15
C ARG A 460 -18.12 6.91 17.67
N ALA A 461 -17.45 7.95 17.16
CA ALA A 461 -17.53 8.32 15.74
C ALA A 461 -16.89 7.23 14.86
N LEU A 462 -15.70 6.77 15.24
CA LEU A 462 -15.00 5.66 14.60
C LEU A 462 -15.86 4.40 14.56
N ALA A 463 -16.43 4.01 15.71
CA ALA A 463 -17.24 2.80 15.82
C ALA A 463 -18.45 2.79 14.89
N SER A 464 -19.16 3.92 14.77
CA SER A 464 -20.27 4.03 13.80
C SER A 464 -19.79 4.05 12.36
N ALA A 465 -18.64 4.66 12.07
CA ALA A 465 -18.05 4.66 10.73
C ALA A 465 -17.58 3.26 10.30
N MET A 466 -17.02 2.48 11.22
CA MET A 466 -16.68 1.08 10.99
C MET A 466 -17.91 0.24 10.68
N ALA A 467 -19.01 0.42 11.44
CA ALA A 467 -20.24 -0.31 11.21
C ALA A 467 -20.84 0.03 9.83
N PHE A 468 -20.89 1.33 9.51
CA PHE A 468 -21.35 1.82 8.21
C PHE A 468 -20.49 1.31 7.06
N ALA A 469 -19.15 1.41 7.15
CA ALA A 469 -18.24 0.93 6.12
C ALA A 469 -18.39 -0.58 5.87
N ASN A 470 -18.55 -1.36 6.94
CA ASN A 470 -18.77 -2.80 6.83
C ASN A 470 -20.13 -3.13 6.17
N ALA A 471 -21.19 -2.40 6.51
CA ALA A 471 -22.52 -2.60 5.93
C ALA A 471 -22.63 -2.17 4.46
N THR A 472 -21.79 -1.23 4.02
CA THR A 472 -21.83 -0.64 2.66
C THR A 472 -20.69 -1.10 1.76
N ASP A 473 -19.88 -2.05 2.26
CA ASP A 473 -18.69 -2.60 1.59
C ASP A 473 -17.75 -1.50 1.09
N ARG A 474 -17.37 -0.62 2.02
CA ARG A 474 -16.38 0.44 1.82
C ARG A 474 -15.10 0.09 2.56
N GLU A 475 -13.96 0.37 1.94
CA GLU A 475 -12.70 0.38 2.68
C GLU A 475 -12.66 1.59 3.61
N LEU A 476 -12.32 1.38 4.88
CA LEU A 476 -12.28 2.45 5.88
C LEU A 476 -10.87 3.03 5.98
N VAL A 477 -10.75 4.34 5.75
CA VAL A 477 -9.54 5.11 6.04
C VAL A 477 -9.82 6.03 7.22
N LEU A 478 -9.04 5.91 8.29
CA LEU A 478 -9.18 6.73 9.48
C LEU A 478 -8.30 7.97 9.36
N ILE A 479 -8.88 9.15 9.56
CA ILE A 479 -8.12 10.39 9.77
C ILE A 479 -8.12 10.68 11.27
N TRP A 480 -6.94 10.54 11.89
CA TRP A 480 -6.70 10.74 13.32
C TRP A 480 -5.61 11.80 13.49
N GLU A 481 -6.01 13.07 13.42
CA GLU A 481 -5.07 14.18 13.62
C GLU A 481 -4.83 14.44 15.11
N LYS A 482 -3.60 14.78 15.47
CA LYS A 482 -3.29 15.34 16.80
C LYS A 482 -3.85 16.76 16.88
N ASP A 483 -4.57 17.05 17.97
CA ASP A 483 -5.15 18.36 18.25
C ASP A 483 -5.08 18.70 19.76
N ALA A 484 -5.68 19.82 20.16
CA ALA A 484 -5.72 20.24 21.57
C ALA A 484 -6.52 19.29 22.48
N HIS A 485 -7.36 18.41 21.91
CA HIS A 485 -8.16 17.45 22.64
C HIS A 485 -7.46 16.09 22.80
N ILE A 486 -6.69 15.65 21.80
CA ILE A 486 -5.84 14.46 21.82
C ILE A 486 -4.52 14.75 21.07
N ALA A 487 -3.40 14.68 21.79
CA ALA A 487 -2.05 14.80 21.24
C ALA A 487 -1.35 13.43 21.22
N ALA A 488 -2.12 12.36 20.97
CA ALA A 488 -1.69 10.97 20.86
C ALA A 488 -1.97 10.45 19.45
N ASP A 489 -1.04 9.72 18.84
CA ASP A 489 -1.32 9.02 17.60
C ASP A 489 -2.19 7.77 17.86
N PHE A 490 -2.88 7.28 16.82
CA PHE A 490 -3.71 6.10 16.94
C PHE A 490 -2.90 4.83 17.28
N ASP A 491 -1.72 4.67 16.65
CA ASP A 491 -0.79 3.54 16.86
C ASP A 491 -0.14 3.56 18.25
N GLU A 492 -0.24 4.66 18.98
CA GLU A 492 0.11 4.69 20.41
C GLU A 492 -0.95 4.04 21.29
N LEU A 493 -2.18 3.89 20.80
CA LEU A 493 -3.35 3.45 21.57
C LEU A 493 -3.87 2.08 21.12
N PHE A 494 -3.82 1.80 19.82
CA PHE A 494 -4.41 0.62 19.18
C PHE A 494 -3.44 -0.06 18.19
N GLU A 495 -3.50 -1.39 18.11
CA GLU A 495 -2.77 -2.28 17.20
C GLU A 495 -3.74 -2.88 16.17
N ASP A 496 -4.45 -2.02 15.44
CA ASP A 496 -5.38 -2.40 14.39
C ASP A 496 -4.73 -2.23 13.01
N ASP A 497 -5.12 -3.07 12.05
CA ASP A 497 -4.58 -3.04 10.68
C ASP A 497 -5.11 -1.84 9.86
N MET A 498 -5.79 -0.87 10.46
CA MET A 498 -6.45 0.20 9.69
C MET A 498 -5.45 1.12 8.95
N VAL A 499 -5.84 1.63 7.78
CA VAL A 499 -5.10 2.73 7.14
C VAL A 499 -5.41 4.01 7.91
N VAL A 500 -4.42 4.53 8.65
CA VAL A 500 -4.58 5.71 9.50
C VAL A 500 -3.76 6.89 8.98
N MET A 501 -4.43 7.97 8.59
CA MET A 501 -3.83 9.26 8.26
C MET A 501 -3.66 10.11 9.52
N LYS A 502 -2.41 10.51 9.82
CA LYS A 502 -2.07 11.34 11.00
C LYS A 502 -2.25 12.84 10.75
N GLN A 503 -2.41 13.23 9.49
CA GLN A 503 -2.59 14.62 9.04
C GLN A 503 -3.54 14.65 7.85
N PHE A 504 -4.34 15.71 7.75
CA PHE A 504 -5.27 15.93 6.65
C PHE A 504 -5.18 17.37 6.16
N LYS A 505 -4.65 17.57 4.95
CA LYS A 505 -4.39 18.89 4.39
C LYS A 505 -5.64 19.63 3.87
N PRO A 506 -6.61 18.98 3.21
CA PRO A 506 -7.79 19.68 2.71
C PRO A 506 -8.57 20.37 3.83
N LYS A 507 -9.06 21.59 3.57
CA LYS A 507 -9.81 22.38 4.56
C LYS A 507 -11.27 22.45 4.20
N TRP A 508 -12.14 22.27 5.19
CA TRP A 508 -13.58 22.38 5.00
C TRP A 508 -14.00 23.84 4.73
N PRO A 509 -14.96 24.08 3.81
CA PRO A 509 -15.55 23.11 2.87
C PRO A 509 -14.63 22.85 1.66
N PHE A 510 -14.71 21.65 1.08
CA PHE A 510 -13.90 21.26 -0.09
C PHE A 510 -14.43 21.85 -1.42
N LYS A 511 -14.81 23.13 -1.44
CA LYS A 511 -15.34 23.80 -2.63
C LYS A 511 -14.23 24.18 -3.60
N GLY A 512 -14.42 23.87 -4.88
CA GLY A 512 -13.53 24.28 -5.98
C GLY A 512 -12.32 23.37 -6.21
N TYR A 513 -12.16 22.33 -5.39
CA TYR A 513 -11.14 21.30 -5.60
C TYR A 513 -11.39 20.48 -6.87
N ASP A 514 -12.65 20.28 -7.24
CA ASP A 514 -13.11 19.60 -8.46
C ASP A 514 -12.61 20.25 -9.76
N ARG A 515 -12.24 21.54 -9.70
CA ARG A 515 -11.65 22.27 -10.84
C ARG A 515 -10.25 21.78 -11.20
N TYR A 516 -9.53 21.24 -10.21
CA TYR A 516 -8.15 20.78 -10.37
C TYR A 516 -8.06 19.26 -10.34
N ASP A 517 -8.96 18.61 -9.60
CA ASP A 517 -9.03 17.16 -9.50
C ASP A 517 -10.50 16.70 -9.53
N LYS A 518 -10.94 16.18 -10.68
CA LYS A 518 -12.33 15.73 -10.88
C LYS A 518 -12.73 14.55 -9.98
N SER A 519 -11.76 13.87 -9.36
CA SER A 519 -12.01 12.77 -8.41
C SER A 519 -12.88 13.19 -7.23
N TRP A 520 -12.87 14.49 -6.88
CA TRP A 520 -13.74 15.05 -5.86
C TRP A 520 -15.24 14.92 -6.17
N LEU A 521 -15.62 14.81 -7.45
CA LEU A 521 -17.01 14.58 -7.87
C LEU A 521 -17.49 13.15 -7.52
N SER A 522 -16.58 12.25 -7.20
CA SER A 522 -16.88 10.89 -6.75
C SER A 522 -17.16 10.80 -5.25
N PHE A 523 -17.15 11.91 -4.50
CA PHE A 523 -17.33 11.91 -3.05
C PHE A 523 -18.66 12.52 -2.62
N GLU A 524 -19.29 11.87 -1.63
CA GLU A 524 -20.33 12.47 -0.80
C GLU A 524 -19.74 12.85 0.57
N MET A 525 -20.15 14.00 1.13
CA MET A 525 -19.43 14.63 2.24
C MET A 525 -20.36 15.02 3.38
N TYR A 526 -20.05 14.52 4.57
CA TYR A 526 -20.80 14.79 5.79
C TYR A 526 -19.87 15.37 6.86
N ASN A 527 -20.20 16.56 7.35
CA ASN A 527 -19.46 17.21 8.44
C ASN A 527 -20.41 17.59 9.57
N TYR A 528 -20.22 16.99 10.74
CA TYR A 528 -21.04 17.26 11.93
C TYR A 528 -20.42 18.30 12.86
N MET A 529 -19.27 18.88 12.48
CA MET A 529 -18.61 19.93 13.23
C MET A 529 -19.23 21.29 12.89
N GLU A 530 -20.45 21.56 13.38
CA GLU A 530 -21.28 22.73 13.01
C GLU A 530 -20.55 24.07 13.15
N MET A 531 -19.60 24.17 14.09
CA MET A 531 -18.81 25.37 14.31
C MET A 531 -17.88 25.72 13.15
N GLU A 532 -17.57 24.76 12.26
CA GLU A 532 -16.83 25.01 11.02
C GLU A 532 -17.70 25.71 9.95
N GLY A 533 -19.02 25.74 10.15
CA GLY A 533 -19.97 26.40 9.26
C GLY A 533 -20.02 25.83 7.84
N GLN A 534 -20.48 26.65 6.90
CA GLN A 534 -20.44 26.39 5.45
C GLN A 534 -21.04 25.04 4.99
N GLY A 535 -22.09 24.57 5.67
CA GLY A 535 -22.77 23.32 5.36
C GLY A 535 -22.49 22.17 6.32
N ALA A 536 -21.68 22.37 7.36
CA ALA A 536 -21.58 21.41 8.46
C ALA A 536 -22.89 21.38 9.27
N VAL A 537 -23.51 20.21 9.40
CA VAL A 537 -24.81 20.00 10.05
C VAL A 537 -24.74 18.75 10.92
N LYS A 538 -24.86 18.93 12.23
CA LYS A 538 -24.85 17.79 13.16
C LYS A 538 -26.14 16.98 13.00
N GLY A 539 -25.98 15.67 12.86
CA GLY A 539 -27.11 14.74 12.77
C GLY A 539 -27.83 14.79 11.42
N GLN A 540 -27.20 15.33 10.38
CA GLN A 540 -27.68 15.19 9.01
C GLN A 540 -27.79 13.70 8.66
N LEU A 541 -28.96 13.25 8.19
CA LEU A 541 -29.14 11.85 7.80
C LEU A 541 -28.17 11.48 6.68
N ILE A 542 -27.41 10.40 6.89
CA ILE A 542 -26.42 9.86 5.96
C ILE A 542 -27.07 8.73 5.16
N ALA A 543 -27.05 8.87 3.84
CA ALA A 543 -27.48 7.84 2.90
C ALA A 543 -26.29 7.02 2.39
N ASP A 544 -26.53 5.75 2.03
CA ASP A 544 -25.57 4.95 1.27
C ASP A 544 -25.71 5.25 -0.22
N GLU A 545 -24.87 6.14 -0.73
CA GLU A 545 -24.77 6.44 -2.16
C GLU A 545 -23.93 5.37 -2.87
N ALA A 546 -24.60 4.56 -3.69
CA ALA A 546 -24.07 3.30 -4.22
C ALA A 546 -22.78 3.44 -5.06
N ASP A 547 -22.53 4.61 -5.65
CA ASP A 547 -21.41 4.89 -6.56
C ASP A 547 -20.40 5.89 -5.99
N LYS A 548 -20.70 6.56 -4.87
CA LYS A 548 -19.83 7.60 -4.29
C LYS A 548 -18.88 7.05 -3.27
N HIS A 549 -17.65 7.50 -3.19
CA HIS A 549 -16.86 7.49 -1.95
C HIS A 549 -17.49 8.41 -0.89
N MET A 550 -17.02 8.31 0.35
CA MET A 550 -17.56 9.12 1.43
C MET A 550 -16.48 9.76 2.28
N TYR A 551 -16.73 10.99 2.70
CA TYR A 551 -15.98 11.66 3.75
C TYR A 551 -16.93 11.98 4.91
N PHE A 552 -16.57 11.56 6.12
CA PHE A 552 -17.34 11.80 7.34
C PHE A 552 -16.47 12.41 8.43
N LYS A 553 -16.71 13.69 8.77
CA LYS A 553 -16.03 14.38 9.87
C LYS A 553 -16.96 14.56 11.07
N SER A 554 -16.60 14.01 12.23
CA SER A 554 -17.49 14.04 13.39
C SER A 554 -16.82 13.73 14.73
N ALA A 555 -17.39 14.30 15.79
CA ALA A 555 -17.19 13.90 17.18
C ALA A 555 -18.37 13.04 17.71
N TYR A 556 -19.32 12.67 16.87
CA TYR A 556 -20.61 12.03 17.18
C TYR A 556 -20.83 10.79 16.30
N VAL A 557 -21.80 9.96 16.66
CA VAL A 557 -22.19 8.79 15.84
C VAL A 557 -22.80 9.22 14.51
N MET A 558 -22.65 8.39 13.47
CA MET A 558 -23.35 8.55 12.20
C MET A 558 -24.86 8.40 12.40
N GLU A 559 -25.65 9.29 11.80
CA GLU A 559 -27.11 9.17 11.77
C GLU A 559 -27.49 8.58 10.42
N ALA A 560 -27.89 7.30 10.39
CA ALA A 560 -28.23 6.58 9.16
C ALA A 560 -29.35 5.57 9.44
N ASP A 561 -29.84 4.91 8.38
CA ASP A 561 -30.73 3.75 8.53
C ASP A 561 -30.07 2.68 9.42
N ALA A 562 -30.83 2.08 10.34
CA ALA A 562 -30.33 1.10 11.31
C ALA A 562 -29.68 -0.13 10.66
N ARG A 563 -30.02 -0.44 9.41
CA ARG A 563 -29.37 -1.51 8.62
C ARG A 563 -27.92 -1.17 8.25
N LEU A 564 -27.59 0.12 8.17
CA LEU A 564 -26.25 0.61 7.83
C LEU A 564 -25.39 0.80 9.07
N THR A 565 -25.96 1.37 10.13
CA THR A 565 -25.32 1.45 11.43
C THR A 565 -26.37 1.66 12.51
N ASP A 566 -26.20 0.96 13.62
CA ASP A 566 -27.02 1.08 14.81
C ASP A 566 -26.16 0.96 16.07
N TRP A 567 -26.80 1.02 17.23
CA TRP A 567 -26.10 0.94 18.51
C TRP A 567 -25.36 -0.39 18.68
N GLU A 568 -25.95 -1.50 18.25
CA GLU A 568 -25.39 -2.83 18.46
C GLU A 568 -24.18 -3.09 17.56
N SER A 569 -24.33 -2.85 16.26
CA SER A 569 -23.26 -2.95 15.26
C SER A 569 -22.09 -2.02 15.59
N SER A 570 -22.37 -0.76 15.94
CA SER A 570 -21.34 0.17 16.38
C SER A 570 -20.62 -0.34 17.64
N ASN A 571 -21.34 -0.89 18.62
CA ASN A 571 -20.69 -1.44 19.82
C ASN A 571 -19.86 -2.69 19.53
N ARG A 572 -20.26 -3.53 18.58
CA ARG A 572 -19.44 -4.66 18.12
C ARG A 572 -18.12 -4.16 17.51
N MET A 573 -18.17 -3.14 16.67
CA MET A 573 -16.97 -2.52 16.08
C MET A 573 -16.09 -1.84 17.13
N LEU A 574 -16.68 -1.12 18.09
CA LEU A 574 -15.92 -0.50 19.17
C LEU A 574 -15.15 -1.55 20.00
N ARG A 575 -15.77 -2.72 20.24
CA ARG A 575 -15.15 -3.82 20.99
C ARG A 575 -14.15 -4.63 20.17
N SER A 576 -14.14 -4.51 18.84
CA SER A 576 -13.15 -5.20 18.00
C SER A 576 -11.81 -4.48 17.95
N LEU A 577 -11.76 -3.19 18.29
CA LEU A 577 -10.51 -2.43 18.39
C LEU A 577 -9.56 -3.07 19.40
N ARG A 578 -8.31 -3.28 18.98
CA ARG A 578 -7.31 -3.96 19.81
C ARG A 578 -6.37 -2.93 20.41
N ALA A 579 -6.49 -2.67 21.72
CA ALA A 579 -5.53 -1.79 22.39
C ALA A 579 -4.10 -2.35 22.34
N VAL A 580 -3.12 -1.45 22.38
CA VAL A 580 -1.69 -1.80 22.46
C VAL A 580 -1.39 -2.71 23.63
N LYS A 581 -0.35 -3.53 23.49
CA LYS A 581 0.04 -4.53 24.49
C LYS A 581 0.12 -3.97 25.91
N GLU A 582 0.72 -2.80 26.10
CA GLU A 582 0.93 -2.17 27.41
C GLU A 582 -0.40 -1.84 28.11
N VAL A 583 -1.40 -1.40 27.34
CA VAL A 583 -2.76 -1.12 27.85
C VAL A 583 -3.43 -2.43 28.26
N ARG A 584 -3.33 -3.47 27.43
CA ARG A 584 -3.91 -4.78 27.73
C ARG A 584 -3.31 -5.41 28.99
N GLU A 585 -1.98 -5.41 29.12
CA GLU A 585 -1.29 -5.93 30.30
C GLU A 585 -1.64 -5.16 31.57
N ALA A 586 -1.78 -3.84 31.49
CA ALA A 586 -2.23 -3.02 32.62
C ALA A 586 -3.65 -3.39 33.06
N VAL A 587 -4.58 -3.54 32.11
CA VAL A 587 -5.97 -3.94 32.40
C VAL A 587 -6.03 -5.34 33.02
N GLU A 588 -5.29 -6.31 32.47
CA GLU A 588 -5.17 -7.66 33.04
C GLU A 588 -4.62 -7.63 34.48
N GLY A 589 -3.68 -6.72 34.77
CA GLY A 589 -3.16 -6.49 36.11
C GLY A 589 -4.24 -6.04 37.11
N PHE A 590 -5.22 -5.24 36.67
CA PHE A 590 -6.38 -4.88 37.50
C PHE A 590 -7.41 -5.99 37.57
N GLU A 591 -7.64 -6.75 36.49
CA GLU A 591 -8.52 -7.93 36.51
C GLU A 591 -8.07 -8.94 37.58
N LYS A 592 -6.76 -9.21 37.68
CA LYS A 592 -6.17 -10.05 38.73
C LYS A 592 -6.39 -9.53 40.15
N GLN A 593 -6.64 -8.23 40.31
CA GLN A 593 -6.97 -7.61 41.60
C GLN A 593 -8.47 -7.67 41.93
N GLY A 594 -9.28 -8.34 41.11
CA GLY A 594 -10.72 -8.51 41.30
C GLY A 594 -11.54 -7.37 40.69
N LEU A 595 -11.10 -6.77 39.58
CA LEU A 595 -11.80 -5.65 38.94
C LEU A 595 -13.30 -5.91 38.69
N SER A 596 -13.66 -7.14 38.29
CA SER A 596 -15.05 -7.54 38.01
C SER A 596 -15.98 -7.51 39.21
N SER A 597 -15.46 -7.43 40.45
CA SER A 597 -16.25 -7.26 41.66
C SER A 597 -16.32 -5.81 42.16
N MET A 598 -15.52 -4.90 41.59
CA MET A 598 -15.45 -3.49 42.00
C MET A 598 -16.53 -2.63 41.34
N VAL A 599 -16.90 -1.54 41.99
CA VAL A 599 -17.69 -0.47 41.36
C VAL A 599 -16.75 0.45 40.58
N GLY A 600 -16.93 0.59 39.27
CA GLY A 600 -16.20 1.54 38.44
C GLY A 600 -16.78 2.94 38.60
N VAL A 601 -15.95 3.93 38.89
CA VAL A 601 -16.35 5.30 39.16
C VAL A 601 -15.57 6.25 38.25
N HIS A 602 -16.26 6.85 37.28
CA HIS A 602 -15.71 7.89 36.42
C HIS A 602 -16.17 9.29 36.88
N ILE A 603 -15.21 10.15 37.21
CA ILE A 603 -15.43 11.51 37.71
C ILE A 603 -14.79 12.50 36.73
N ARG A 604 -15.62 13.30 36.06
CA ARG A 604 -15.19 14.47 35.28
C ARG A 604 -15.21 15.69 36.20
N ASP A 605 -14.08 16.00 36.83
CA ASP A 605 -14.01 17.01 37.91
C ASP A 605 -13.71 18.42 37.38
N ARG A 606 -12.98 18.55 36.26
CA ARG A 606 -12.59 19.87 35.73
C ARG A 606 -13.78 20.65 35.18
N THR A 607 -13.95 21.88 35.67
CA THR A 607 -14.81 22.91 35.08
C THR A 607 -14.26 23.39 33.74
N LEU A 608 -15.07 24.07 32.91
CA LEU A 608 -14.63 24.49 31.57
C LEU A 608 -13.38 25.39 31.61
N ASP A 609 -13.27 26.29 32.59
CA ASP A 609 -12.13 27.20 32.79
C ASP A 609 -10.81 26.47 33.13
N ARG A 610 -10.88 25.19 33.53
CA ARG A 610 -9.72 24.39 33.97
C ARG A 610 -9.46 23.15 33.13
N ASP A 611 -10.24 22.90 32.07
CA ASP A 611 -10.15 21.65 31.31
C ASP A 611 -9.09 21.67 30.21
N ILE A 612 -9.22 22.58 29.23
CA ILE A 612 -8.27 22.71 28.13
C ILE A 612 -7.90 24.18 27.99
N SER A 613 -6.65 24.52 28.31
CA SER A 613 -6.15 25.90 28.32
C SER A 613 -6.28 26.60 26.96
N ASN A 614 -6.24 25.85 25.86
CA ASN A 614 -6.19 26.39 24.51
C ASN A 614 -7.49 26.19 23.70
N VAL A 615 -8.59 25.76 24.32
CA VAL A 615 -9.88 25.59 23.63
C VAL A 615 -10.88 26.63 24.13
N LYS A 616 -11.39 27.45 23.22
CA LYS A 616 -12.52 28.34 23.49
C LYS A 616 -13.81 27.55 23.33
N PHE A 617 -14.36 27.05 24.44
CA PHE A 617 -15.51 26.14 24.41
C PHE A 617 -16.71 26.65 23.62
N ASP A 618 -17.04 27.94 23.72
CA ASP A 618 -18.15 28.52 22.95
C ASP A 618 -17.89 28.54 21.44
N ALA A 619 -16.63 28.67 21.03
CA ALA A 619 -16.24 28.60 19.63
C ALA A 619 -16.16 27.16 19.11
N GLU A 620 -15.90 26.19 19.98
CA GLU A 620 -15.71 24.77 19.62
C GLU A 620 -17.02 23.96 19.67
N TYR A 621 -17.86 24.24 20.66
CA TYR A 621 -19.09 23.48 20.94
C TYR A 621 -20.37 24.32 20.76
N GLY A 622 -20.24 25.64 20.67
CA GLY A 622 -21.38 26.56 20.66
C GLY A 622 -21.89 26.90 22.06
N SER A 623 -22.36 28.14 22.24
CA SER A 623 -22.72 28.68 23.57
C SER A 623 -23.80 27.89 24.33
N ALA A 624 -24.76 27.29 23.61
CA ALA A 624 -25.80 26.47 24.24
C ALA A 624 -25.24 25.15 24.81
N ALA A 625 -24.42 24.45 24.02
CA ALA A 625 -23.79 23.21 24.44
C ALA A 625 -22.76 23.45 25.55
N SER A 626 -22.00 24.55 25.50
CA SER A 626 -21.08 24.93 26.59
C SER A 626 -21.82 25.14 27.92
N ARG A 627 -22.96 25.85 27.91
CA ARG A 627 -23.76 26.06 29.13
C ARG A 627 -24.27 24.74 29.71
N GLU A 628 -24.76 23.84 28.86
CA GLU A 628 -25.22 22.52 29.29
C GLU A 628 -24.06 21.68 29.85
N MET A 629 -22.90 21.73 29.21
CA MET A 629 -21.69 21.05 29.67
C MET A 629 -21.23 21.56 31.04
N GLU A 630 -21.20 22.87 31.25
CA GLU A 630 -20.84 23.48 32.54
C GLU A 630 -21.83 23.10 33.65
N PHE A 631 -23.12 23.09 33.34
CA PHE A 631 -24.16 22.64 34.27
C PHE A 631 -23.90 21.20 34.74
N TRP A 632 -23.65 20.27 33.82
CA TRP A 632 -23.36 18.87 34.15
C TRP A 632 -21.99 18.63 34.79
N ARG A 633 -21.00 19.50 34.56
CA ARG A 633 -19.70 19.45 35.27
C ARG A 633 -19.86 19.82 36.74
N ARG A 634 -20.63 20.87 37.06
CA ARG A 634 -20.98 21.22 38.45
C ARG A 634 -21.81 20.11 39.13
N LYS A 635 -22.63 19.45 38.30
CA LYS A 635 -23.21 18.09 38.40
C LYS A 635 -22.35 16.96 38.96
N SER A 636 -21.06 16.99 38.63
CA SER A 636 -20.22 15.81 38.59
C SER A 636 -18.91 15.95 39.36
N GLY A 637 -18.77 17.00 40.17
CA GLY A 637 -17.58 17.19 41.00
C GLY A 637 -17.38 16.05 42.01
N TYR A 638 -16.13 15.74 42.33
CA TYR A 638 -15.73 14.54 43.08
C TYR A 638 -16.43 14.40 44.45
N ARG A 639 -16.75 15.53 45.12
CA ARG A 639 -17.44 15.54 46.43
C ARG A 639 -18.80 14.84 46.39
N ARG A 640 -19.50 14.87 45.25
CA ARG A 640 -20.79 14.19 45.08
C ARG A 640 -20.60 12.67 45.04
N PHE A 641 -19.55 12.21 44.37
CA PHE A 641 -19.18 10.80 44.33
C PHE A 641 -18.69 10.29 45.69
N VAL A 642 -17.93 11.10 46.44
CA VAL A 642 -17.49 10.77 47.80
C VAL A 642 -18.68 10.43 48.71
N LYS A 643 -19.75 11.23 48.68
CA LYS A 643 -20.96 10.98 49.49
C LYS A 643 -21.61 9.63 49.15
N GLU A 644 -21.72 9.32 47.86
CA GLU A 644 -22.30 8.04 47.41
C GLU A 644 -21.38 6.84 47.77
N MET A 645 -20.06 7.00 47.62
CA MET A 645 -19.08 5.99 48.02
C MET A 645 -19.14 5.72 49.53
N GLN A 646 -19.24 6.77 50.37
CA GLN A 646 -19.41 6.64 51.82
C GLN A 646 -20.69 5.87 52.16
N ARG A 647 -21.80 6.16 51.47
CA ARG A 647 -23.06 5.43 51.64
C ARG A 647 -22.90 3.95 51.36
N VAL A 648 -22.24 3.59 50.25
CA VAL A 648 -22.00 2.18 49.89
C VAL A 648 -21.07 1.50 50.89
N VAL A 649 -19.99 2.14 51.32
CA VAL A 649 -19.06 1.59 52.32
C VAL A 649 -19.73 1.37 53.68
N ALA A 650 -20.66 2.25 54.07
CA ALA A 650 -21.43 2.10 55.30
C ALA A 650 -22.36 0.88 55.26
N SER A 651 -22.90 0.54 54.08
CA SER A 651 -23.75 -0.64 53.89
C SER A 651 -22.98 -1.93 53.59
N ASP A 652 -21.82 -1.83 52.95
CA ASP A 652 -20.95 -2.93 52.55
C ASP A 652 -19.49 -2.55 52.80
N SER A 653 -18.97 -3.00 53.93
CA SER A 653 -17.59 -2.75 54.34
C SER A 653 -16.56 -3.50 53.49
N THR A 654 -16.97 -4.35 52.56
CA THR A 654 -16.07 -5.03 51.60
C THR A 654 -16.01 -4.34 50.24
N ALA A 655 -16.88 -3.35 50.00
CA ALA A 655 -16.94 -2.62 48.74
C ALA A 655 -15.59 -2.01 48.35
N ARG A 656 -15.23 -2.16 47.07
CA ARG A 656 -14.04 -1.62 46.43
C ARG A 656 -14.43 -0.86 45.16
N PHE A 657 -13.67 0.18 44.85
CA PHE A 657 -13.93 1.09 43.76
C PHE A 657 -12.72 1.17 42.83
N PHE A 658 -12.94 0.99 41.53
CA PHE A 658 -11.96 1.41 40.53
C PHE A 658 -12.30 2.84 40.10
N VAL A 659 -11.41 3.80 40.35
CA VAL A 659 -11.69 5.22 40.13
C VAL A 659 -10.86 5.76 38.97
N ALA A 660 -11.53 6.46 38.06
CA ALA A 660 -10.94 7.23 36.98
C ALA A 660 -11.42 8.68 37.05
N THR A 661 -10.51 9.63 36.92
CA THR A 661 -10.81 11.07 36.89
C THR A 661 -9.82 11.84 36.04
N ASP A 662 -10.21 13.00 35.54
CA ASP A 662 -9.34 13.90 34.78
C ASP A 662 -8.36 14.71 35.65
N THR A 663 -8.27 14.43 36.95
CA THR A 663 -7.44 15.17 37.91
C THR A 663 -6.73 14.22 38.88
N VAL A 664 -5.39 14.07 38.79
CA VAL A 664 -4.58 13.17 39.63
C VAL A 664 -4.74 13.48 41.12
N GLU A 665 -4.82 14.75 41.50
CA GLU A 665 -4.96 15.16 42.90
C GLU A 665 -6.27 14.64 43.53
N VAL A 666 -7.32 14.47 42.72
CA VAL A 666 -8.58 13.88 43.17
C VAL A 666 -8.40 12.39 43.47
N LEU A 667 -7.61 11.66 42.68
CA LEU A 667 -7.29 10.25 42.95
C LEU A 667 -6.53 10.10 44.27
N GLN A 668 -5.56 10.98 44.51
CA GLN A 668 -4.78 11.00 45.75
C GLN A 668 -5.67 11.25 46.96
N ARG A 669 -6.56 12.25 46.91
CA ARG A 669 -7.52 12.54 47.99
C ARG A 669 -8.48 11.37 48.24
N LEU A 670 -8.98 10.72 47.20
CA LEU A 670 -9.84 9.55 47.34
C LEU A 670 -9.07 8.35 47.94
N GLN A 671 -7.81 8.17 47.58
CA GLN A 671 -6.93 7.16 48.15
C GLN A 671 -6.67 7.42 49.64
N GLU A 672 -6.43 8.67 50.04
CA GLU A 672 -6.26 9.08 51.44
C GLU A 672 -7.53 8.82 52.25
N GLN A 673 -8.69 9.16 51.69
CA GLN A 673 -9.97 9.05 52.39
C GLN A 673 -10.48 7.61 52.52
N PHE A 674 -10.30 6.77 51.50
CA PHE A 674 -10.88 5.42 51.45
C PHE A 674 -9.83 4.29 51.55
N GLY A 675 -8.53 4.62 51.60
CA GLY A 675 -7.45 3.65 51.71
C GLY A 675 -7.47 2.62 50.59
N ARG A 676 -7.20 1.35 50.92
CA ARG A 676 -7.10 0.22 49.96
C ARG A 676 -8.42 -0.10 49.22
N LYS A 677 -9.53 0.55 49.58
CA LYS A 677 -10.82 0.40 48.89
C LYS A 677 -10.84 1.07 47.53
N VAL A 678 -10.04 2.12 47.34
CA VAL A 678 -9.88 2.81 46.06
C VAL A 678 -8.68 2.22 45.31
N VAL A 679 -8.93 1.81 44.08
CA VAL A 679 -7.95 1.31 43.11
C VAL A 679 -7.99 2.22 41.89
N TRP A 680 -6.85 2.57 41.33
CA TRP A 680 -6.77 3.47 40.18
C TRP A 680 -5.47 3.26 39.42
N MET A 681 -5.44 3.70 38.17
CA MET A 681 -4.25 3.65 37.32
C MET A 681 -3.19 4.65 37.79
N ARG A 682 -2.12 4.16 38.42
CA ARG A 682 -1.04 5.01 38.93
C ARG A 682 -0.45 5.85 37.80
N ARG A 683 -0.47 7.17 37.99
CA ARG A 683 0.03 8.16 37.03
C ARG A 683 0.44 9.45 37.73
N ASP A 684 1.24 10.23 37.02
CA ASP A 684 1.85 11.51 37.37
C ASP A 684 1.40 12.64 36.43
N CYS A 685 0.40 12.39 35.58
CA CYS A 685 -0.04 13.33 34.57
C CYS A 685 -1.55 13.27 34.29
N ASP A 686 -2.09 14.41 33.88
CA ASP A 686 -3.45 14.57 33.33
C ASP A 686 -3.40 15.24 31.94
N GLY A 687 -2.27 15.06 31.26
CA GLY A 687 -2.03 15.61 29.93
C GLY A 687 -2.90 14.95 28.87
N ARG A 688 -2.77 15.47 27.65
CA ARG A 688 -3.44 14.92 26.45
C ARG A 688 -2.46 14.27 25.48
N ASP A 689 -1.20 14.09 25.87
CA ASP A 689 -0.18 13.39 25.10
C ASP A 689 -0.40 11.86 25.08
N GLY A 690 0.38 11.17 24.24
CA GLY A 690 0.32 9.72 24.08
C GLY A 690 0.39 8.93 25.39
N ARG A 691 1.25 9.33 26.34
CA ARG A 691 1.41 8.61 27.62
C ARG A 691 0.18 8.78 28.51
N CYS A 692 -0.28 10.01 28.71
CA CYS A 692 -1.43 10.27 29.57
C CYS A 692 -2.73 9.72 28.97
N VAL A 693 -2.88 9.78 27.64
CA VAL A 693 -4.04 9.19 26.94
C VAL A 693 -4.03 7.67 27.01
N ARG A 694 -2.87 6.99 27.01
CA ARG A 694 -2.79 5.55 27.30
C ARG A 694 -3.33 5.22 28.70
N PHE A 695 -2.98 6.00 29.72
CA PHE A 695 -3.57 5.82 31.06
C PHE A 695 -5.08 6.02 31.05
N ALA A 696 -5.58 7.01 30.30
CA ALA A 696 -7.00 7.21 30.12
C ALA A 696 -7.68 6.03 29.39
N LEU A 697 -7.01 5.39 28.43
CA LEU A 697 -7.53 4.20 27.77
C LEU A 697 -7.59 2.99 28.73
N VAL A 698 -6.57 2.81 29.59
CA VAL A 698 -6.60 1.81 30.67
C VAL A 698 -7.77 2.08 31.62
N ASP A 699 -7.95 3.31 32.07
CA ASP A 699 -9.09 3.70 32.91
C ASP A 699 -10.42 3.33 32.25
N MET A 700 -10.61 3.72 30.98
CA MET A 700 -11.84 3.44 30.23
C MET A 700 -12.11 1.93 30.14
N MET A 701 -11.08 1.14 29.84
CA MET A 701 -11.19 -0.32 29.73
C MET A 701 -11.42 -1.00 31.08
N CYS A 702 -10.86 -0.47 32.16
CA CYS A 702 -11.08 -0.97 33.51
C CYS A 702 -12.51 -0.66 34.00
N LEU A 703 -12.98 0.57 33.77
CA LEU A 703 -14.39 0.94 34.02
C LEU A 703 -15.35 0.02 33.26
N ALA A 704 -15.07 -0.28 31.99
CA ALA A 704 -15.86 -1.19 31.17
C ALA A 704 -15.90 -2.64 31.73
N ARG A 705 -14.91 -3.05 32.53
CA ARG A 705 -14.81 -4.40 33.11
C ARG A 705 -15.22 -4.51 34.58
N SER A 706 -15.47 -3.36 35.23
CA SER A 706 -15.97 -3.30 36.60
C SER A 706 -17.39 -3.89 36.75
N ARG A 707 -17.82 -4.24 37.96
CA ARG A 707 -19.16 -4.81 38.22
C ARG A 707 -20.29 -3.86 37.78
N GLU A 708 -20.16 -2.60 38.16
CA GLU A 708 -21.10 -1.51 37.90
C GLU A 708 -20.34 -0.28 37.42
N LEU A 709 -20.98 0.56 36.61
CA LEU A 709 -20.38 1.83 36.18
C LEU A 709 -21.17 3.01 36.74
N TRP A 710 -20.49 3.85 37.51
CA TRP A 710 -20.96 5.18 37.88
C TRP A 710 -20.17 6.20 37.08
N GLY A 711 -20.84 7.22 36.56
CA GLY A 711 -20.20 8.18 35.69
C GLY A 711 -20.78 9.58 35.76
N SER A 712 -19.98 10.54 35.30
CA SER A 712 -20.45 11.90 35.06
C SER A 712 -21.42 11.93 33.88
N ASN A 713 -22.53 12.64 34.04
CA ASN A 713 -23.45 12.88 32.93
C ASN A 713 -22.78 13.74 31.85
N TRP A 714 -23.25 13.65 30.60
CA TRP A 714 -22.71 14.41 29.46
C TRP A 714 -21.22 14.17 29.17
N SER A 715 -20.66 13.03 29.61
CA SER A 715 -19.29 12.60 29.33
C SER A 715 -19.25 11.48 28.29
N SER A 716 -18.61 11.75 27.14
CA SER A 716 -18.34 10.71 26.15
C SER A 716 -17.36 9.65 26.63
N PHE A 717 -16.58 9.93 27.67
CA PHE A 717 -15.71 8.93 28.31
C PHE A 717 -16.53 7.90 29.09
N THR A 718 -17.55 8.35 29.85
CA THR A 718 -18.51 7.45 30.50
C THR A 718 -19.32 6.67 29.48
N GLU A 719 -19.77 7.33 28.40
CA GLU A 719 -20.47 6.68 27.29
C GLU A 719 -19.61 5.55 26.69
N ALA A 720 -18.35 5.84 26.36
CA ALA A 720 -17.45 4.86 25.76
C ALA A 720 -17.20 3.66 26.69
N ALA A 721 -16.96 3.88 27.99
CA ALA A 721 -16.81 2.80 28.97
C ALA A 721 -18.09 1.95 29.10
N SER A 722 -19.27 2.59 29.10
CA SER A 722 -20.57 1.92 29.11
C SER A 722 -20.76 1.04 27.87
N ARG A 723 -20.42 1.57 26.68
CA ARG A 723 -20.52 0.87 25.40
C ARG A 723 -19.55 -0.30 25.31
N LEU A 724 -18.29 -0.11 25.68
CA LEU A 724 -17.29 -1.19 25.75
C LEU A 724 -17.75 -2.32 26.67
N GLY A 725 -18.22 -1.98 27.87
CA GLY A 725 -18.63 -2.94 28.90
C GLY A 725 -20.03 -3.53 28.72
N GLY A 726 -20.82 -3.02 27.77
CA GLY A 726 -22.20 -3.45 27.56
C GLY A 726 -23.12 -3.21 28.76
N LYS A 727 -22.80 -2.23 29.62
CA LYS A 727 -23.51 -1.96 30.88
C LYS A 727 -24.01 -0.54 30.93
N LYS A 728 -25.22 -0.34 31.47
CA LYS A 728 -25.78 1.00 31.68
C LYS A 728 -25.07 1.70 32.84
N ALA A 729 -24.59 2.93 32.61
CA ALA A 729 -24.01 3.74 33.68
C ALA A 729 -25.08 4.33 34.59
N ARG A 730 -24.82 4.39 35.89
CA ARG A 730 -25.52 5.27 36.85
C ARG A 730 -24.87 6.65 36.77
N LEU A 731 -25.66 7.70 36.57
CA LEU A 731 -25.15 9.03 36.25
C LEU A 731 -25.32 10.02 37.41
N ALA A 732 -24.25 10.78 37.70
CA ALA A 732 -24.27 11.85 38.69
C ALA A 732 -25.24 12.97 38.27
N GLY A 733 -26.05 13.47 39.22
CA GLY A 733 -27.09 14.47 38.97
C GLY A 733 -28.38 13.90 38.38
N VAL A 734 -28.42 12.61 38.04
CA VAL A 734 -29.60 11.93 37.47
C VAL A 734 -30.02 10.74 38.34
N ASP A 735 -29.15 9.74 38.52
CA ASP A 735 -29.44 8.54 39.28
C ASP A 735 -29.05 8.67 40.76
N PHE A 736 -27.97 9.41 41.03
CA PHE A 736 -27.49 9.74 42.36
C PHE A 736 -26.99 11.19 42.41
N ALA A 737 -26.83 11.75 43.62
CA ALA A 737 -26.45 13.15 43.82
C ALA A 737 -27.33 14.16 43.04
N LYS A 738 -28.66 13.96 43.12
CA LYS A 738 -29.70 14.72 42.38
C LYS A 738 -29.79 16.21 42.77
N GLU A 739 -29.41 16.53 44.01
CA GLU A 739 -29.46 17.87 44.60
C GLU A 739 -28.40 18.83 44.03
#